data_AF-A0A2J8JIW5-F1
#
_entry.id   AF-A0A2J8JIW5-F1
#
_cell.length_a   1.000
_cell.length_b   1.000
_cell.length_c   1.000
_cell.angle_alpha   90.00
_cell.angle_beta   90.00
_cell.angle_gamma   90.00
#
_symmetry.space_group_name_H-M   'P 1'
#
loop_
_entity.id
_entity.type
_entity.pdbx_description
1 polymer ?
#
loop_
_entity_poly.entity_id
_entity_poly.type
_entity_poly.pdbx_seq_one_letter_code
_entity_poly.pdbx_strand_id
1 'polypeptide(L)'
;MLLKISEITMPGKIFPLKMAHDLDTGSNGLQRYTISSNPHFHVLTRNRSEGRKFPELVLDKPLDREEQPQLRLTLIALDGGSPPRSGTSEIQIQVLDINDNVPEFAEELYEAQVPENNPLGSLVITVSARDLDAGSFGKVSYALFQVDDVNQPFEINAITGEIRLRKALDFEEIQSYDLDVEATDGGGLSGKCSLLVRVLDVNDNAPELTMSFFISPIPENLPEIIVAVFSVSDADSGHNQQVICSIENNLPFLLRPTVENFYTLVTEGALDRESRAEYNITITVTDLGTPRLKTQQSITVQVSDVNDNAPAFTQTSYTLFVRENNSPALHIGSVSATDRDSGTNAQVTYSLLPPQDPHLPLASLVSINADNGHLFALRSLDYEALQAFEFRVGATDRGSPALSSEALVRVLVLDANDNSPFVLYPLQNGSAPCTELVPRAAEPGYLVTKVVAVDGDSGQNAWLSYQLLKATELGLFGVWAHNGEVRTARLLSERDAAKHRLVVLVKDNGEPPRSATATLHVLLVDGFSQPYLPLPEAAPAPAQADLLTVYLVVALASVSSLFLFSVLLFVAVRLCRRSRAASVGRCSVPEGPFPEHLVDVNGTGTLSQSYQYKVCLTGGSETNEFKFLKPIMPNFPPQGTEREMEETPTSRNSFPFS
;
A
#
# COMPACT_ATOMS: atom_id res chain seq x y z
N MET A 1 18.90 -107.67 -2.81
CA MET A 1 20.09 -107.42 -1.96
C MET A 1 20.39 -105.93 -2.02
N LEU A 2 20.48 -105.26 -0.86
CA LEU A 2 20.85 -103.84 -0.82
C LEU A 2 22.38 -103.70 -0.71
N LEU A 3 22.96 -102.87 -1.56
CA LEU A 3 24.31 -102.31 -1.41
C LEU A 3 24.20 -100.81 -1.18
N LYS A 4 25.14 -100.27 -0.41
CA LYS A 4 25.34 -98.82 -0.22
C LYS A 4 26.77 -98.51 -0.65
N ILE A 5 26.94 -97.60 -1.61
CA ILE A 5 28.23 -97.29 -2.25
C ILE A 5 28.32 -95.77 -2.40
N SER A 6 29.35 -95.14 -1.86
CA SER A 6 29.55 -93.69 -2.03
C SER A 6 30.15 -93.35 -3.40
N GLU A 7 29.78 -92.22 -4.01
CA GLU A 7 30.23 -91.88 -5.37
C GLU A 7 31.74 -91.66 -5.51
N ILE A 8 32.40 -91.13 -4.48
CA ILE A 8 33.87 -91.02 -4.41
C ILE A 8 34.60 -92.38 -4.45
N THR A 9 33.86 -93.49 -4.55
CA THR A 9 34.44 -94.81 -4.81
C THR A 9 35.11 -94.83 -6.19
N MET A 10 36.44 -94.87 -6.19
CA MET A 10 37.23 -95.04 -7.40
C MET A 10 36.87 -96.32 -8.19
N PRO A 11 36.83 -96.26 -9.53
CA PRO A 11 36.73 -97.44 -10.39
C PRO A 11 37.76 -98.51 -10.08
N GLY A 12 37.42 -99.76 -10.39
CA GLY A 12 38.15 -100.96 -9.97
C GLY A 12 37.80 -101.45 -8.56
N LYS A 13 36.96 -100.74 -7.80
CA LYS A 13 36.48 -101.22 -6.49
C LYS A 13 35.63 -102.48 -6.64
N ILE A 14 35.94 -103.48 -5.82
CA ILE A 14 35.28 -104.79 -5.79
C ILE A 14 34.36 -104.91 -4.57
N PHE A 15 33.12 -105.34 -4.80
CA PHE A 15 32.10 -105.60 -3.79
C PHE A 15 31.72 -107.09 -3.82
N PRO A 16 32.01 -107.87 -2.74
CA PRO A 16 31.66 -109.28 -2.69
C PRO A 16 30.14 -109.47 -2.58
N LEU A 17 29.56 -110.27 -3.47
CA LEU A 17 28.13 -110.61 -3.47
C LEU A 17 27.91 -111.99 -2.83
N LYS A 18 26.67 -112.24 -2.40
CA LYS A 18 26.27 -113.58 -1.89
C LYS A 18 26.27 -114.58 -3.04
N MET A 19 26.86 -115.76 -2.84
CA MET A 19 26.79 -116.84 -3.83
C MET A 19 25.36 -117.39 -3.95
N ALA A 20 25.00 -117.81 -5.16
CA ALA A 20 23.89 -118.73 -5.36
C ALA A 20 24.30 -120.14 -4.87
N HIS A 21 23.33 -120.89 -4.36
CA HIS A 21 23.51 -122.31 -4.06
C HIS A 21 22.79 -123.15 -5.09
N ASP A 22 23.58 -123.98 -5.76
CA ASP A 22 23.11 -125.06 -6.63
C ASP A 22 23.32 -126.39 -5.89
N LEU A 23 22.45 -127.36 -6.16
CA LEU A 23 22.50 -128.70 -5.58
C LEU A 23 23.13 -129.72 -6.53
N ASP A 24 23.17 -129.41 -7.84
CA ASP A 24 23.80 -130.25 -8.84
C ASP A 24 25.33 -130.09 -8.86
N THR A 25 26.03 -131.11 -9.39
CA THR A 25 27.49 -131.21 -9.35
C THR A 25 28.10 -131.41 -10.73
N GLY A 26 29.42 -131.19 -10.86
CA GLY A 26 30.13 -131.33 -12.14
C GLY A 26 29.76 -130.23 -13.14
N SER A 27 29.38 -130.62 -14.36
CA SER A 27 28.92 -129.69 -15.41
C SER A 27 27.62 -128.98 -15.04
N ASN A 28 26.72 -129.68 -14.33
CA ASN A 28 25.34 -129.22 -14.14
C ASN A 28 25.20 -128.27 -12.96
N GLY A 29 26.20 -128.14 -12.09
CA GLY A 29 26.22 -127.10 -11.07
C GLY A 29 26.61 -125.73 -11.64
N LEU A 30 26.19 -124.66 -10.96
CA LEU A 30 26.59 -123.26 -11.11
C LEU A 30 27.93 -123.06 -11.86
N GLN A 31 27.88 -122.48 -13.06
CA GLN A 31 29.06 -122.23 -13.88
C GLN A 31 29.52 -120.78 -13.89
N ARG A 32 28.61 -119.81 -13.96
CA ARG A 32 28.94 -118.38 -14.04
C ARG A 32 27.84 -117.49 -13.48
N TYR A 33 28.22 -116.26 -13.14
CA TYR A 33 27.29 -115.15 -12.90
C TYR A 33 27.37 -114.14 -14.05
N THR A 34 26.23 -113.52 -14.36
CA THR A 34 26.12 -112.33 -15.20
C THR A 34 25.18 -111.32 -14.51
N ILE A 35 25.21 -110.06 -14.93
CA ILE A 35 24.25 -109.04 -14.49
C ILE A 35 23.53 -108.40 -15.69
N SER A 36 22.43 -107.71 -15.43
CA SER A 36 21.76 -106.85 -16.41
C SER A 36 22.70 -105.77 -16.97
N SER A 37 22.57 -105.50 -18.27
CA SER A 37 23.33 -104.43 -18.96
C SER A 37 23.16 -103.09 -18.25
N ASN A 38 24.27 -102.44 -17.92
CA ASN A 38 24.34 -101.15 -17.23
C ASN A 38 25.73 -100.52 -17.52
N PRO A 39 25.92 -99.19 -17.35
CA PRO A 39 27.18 -98.54 -17.71
C PRO A 39 28.22 -98.40 -16.59
N HIS A 40 27.90 -98.72 -15.33
CA HIS A 40 28.81 -98.48 -14.18
C HIS A 40 29.42 -99.76 -13.57
N PHE A 41 28.85 -100.95 -13.80
CA PHE A 41 29.28 -102.19 -13.16
C PHE A 41 29.34 -103.39 -14.11
N HIS A 42 30.30 -104.29 -13.86
CA HIS A 42 30.28 -105.69 -14.30
C HIS A 42 30.32 -106.66 -13.10
N VAL A 43 30.18 -107.96 -13.37
CA VAL A 43 30.37 -109.02 -12.35
C VAL A 43 31.47 -109.98 -12.78
N LEU A 44 32.41 -110.24 -11.88
CA LEU A 44 33.41 -111.29 -12.01
C LEU A 44 32.93 -112.55 -11.27
N THR A 45 33.18 -113.71 -11.87
CA THR A 45 32.99 -115.01 -11.19
C THR A 45 34.35 -115.47 -10.67
N ARG A 46 34.60 -115.35 -9.36
CA ARG A 46 35.81 -115.89 -8.73
C ARG A 46 35.62 -117.33 -8.26
N ASN A 47 36.55 -118.19 -8.65
CA ASN A 47 36.63 -119.57 -8.19
C ASN A 47 37.54 -119.65 -6.95
N ARG A 48 37.08 -120.25 -5.85
CA ARG A 48 37.93 -120.56 -4.69
C ARG A 48 38.49 -121.99 -4.79
N SER A 49 39.49 -122.33 -3.98
CA SER A 49 40.21 -123.62 -4.00
C SER A 49 39.35 -124.87 -3.78
N GLU A 50 38.10 -124.71 -3.31
CA GLU A 50 37.10 -125.79 -3.15
C GLU A 50 36.14 -125.91 -4.37
N GLY A 51 36.44 -125.27 -5.51
CA GLY A 51 35.56 -125.24 -6.69
C GLY A 51 34.33 -124.32 -6.56
N ARG A 52 34.02 -123.82 -5.36
CA ARG A 52 32.93 -122.87 -5.12
C ARG A 52 33.13 -121.57 -5.90
N LYS A 53 32.08 -121.10 -6.56
CA LYS A 53 32.07 -119.89 -7.41
C LYS A 53 31.30 -118.76 -6.75
N PHE A 54 31.96 -117.61 -6.59
CA PHE A 54 31.42 -116.42 -5.95
C PHE A 54 31.27 -115.28 -6.97
N PRO A 55 30.17 -114.49 -6.92
CA PRO A 55 30.04 -113.27 -7.67
C PRO A 55 30.74 -112.12 -6.93
N GLU A 56 31.51 -111.33 -7.66
CA GLU A 56 32.09 -110.07 -7.20
C GLU A 56 31.64 -108.98 -8.16
N LEU A 57 30.91 -107.97 -7.66
CA LEU A 57 30.54 -106.80 -8.44
C LEU A 57 31.73 -105.85 -8.51
N VAL A 58 32.07 -105.36 -9.69
CA VAL A 58 33.19 -104.44 -9.91
C VAL A 58 32.65 -103.15 -10.51
N LEU A 59 33.08 -102.02 -9.96
CA LEU A 59 32.76 -100.68 -10.46
C LEU A 59 33.70 -100.31 -11.61
N ASP A 60 33.16 -100.02 -12.79
CA ASP A 60 33.90 -99.68 -14.02
C ASP A 60 33.98 -98.19 -14.32
N LYS A 61 32.97 -97.42 -13.89
CA LYS A 61 32.88 -95.96 -14.00
C LYS A 61 32.62 -95.37 -12.62
N PRO A 62 32.94 -94.08 -12.37
CA PRO A 62 32.41 -93.40 -11.19
C PRO A 62 30.88 -93.51 -11.12
N LEU A 63 30.36 -93.32 -9.91
CA LEU A 63 28.94 -93.03 -9.70
C LEU A 63 28.79 -91.51 -9.55
N ASP A 64 27.54 -91.07 -9.62
CA ASP A 64 27.10 -89.69 -9.53
C ASP A 64 25.66 -89.78 -8.99
N ARG A 65 25.39 -89.27 -7.79
CA ARG A 65 24.08 -89.38 -7.14
C ARG A 65 23.11 -88.35 -7.68
N GLU A 66 23.58 -87.26 -8.27
CA GLU A 66 22.80 -86.18 -8.88
C GLU A 66 22.19 -86.69 -10.20
N GLU A 67 22.97 -87.42 -11.00
CA GLU A 67 22.53 -88.16 -12.18
C GLU A 67 21.68 -89.39 -11.79
N GLN A 68 22.16 -90.28 -10.92
CA GLN A 68 21.43 -91.50 -10.57
C GLN A 68 21.59 -91.95 -9.09
N PRO A 69 20.69 -91.53 -8.17
CA PRO A 69 20.79 -91.86 -6.74
C PRO A 69 20.54 -93.35 -6.41
N GLN A 70 19.91 -94.10 -7.33
CA GLN A 70 19.65 -95.52 -7.15
C GLN A 70 19.73 -96.31 -8.46
N LEU A 71 20.51 -97.40 -8.47
CA LEU A 71 20.56 -98.38 -9.54
C LEU A 71 19.86 -99.68 -9.12
N ARG A 72 19.23 -100.36 -10.07
CA ARG A 72 18.65 -101.71 -9.91
C ARG A 72 19.27 -102.64 -10.94
N LEU A 73 20.03 -103.63 -10.48
CA LEU A 73 20.70 -104.61 -11.35
C LEU A 73 20.14 -106.00 -11.07
N THR A 74 19.88 -106.79 -12.10
CA THR A 74 19.48 -108.20 -11.94
C THR A 74 20.71 -109.08 -12.02
N LEU A 75 21.10 -109.71 -10.92
CA LEU A 75 22.10 -110.78 -10.89
C LEU A 75 21.47 -112.07 -11.41
N ILE A 76 22.16 -112.73 -12.34
CA ILE A 76 21.75 -113.99 -12.96
C ILE A 76 22.85 -115.02 -12.71
N ALA A 77 22.53 -116.04 -11.92
CA ALA A 77 23.33 -117.25 -11.80
C ALA A 77 22.95 -118.22 -12.92
N LEU A 78 23.94 -118.84 -13.58
CA LEU A 78 23.75 -119.78 -14.68
C LEU A 78 24.45 -121.10 -14.38
N ASP A 79 23.77 -122.21 -14.62
CA ASP A 79 24.35 -123.56 -14.61
C ASP A 79 25.13 -123.86 -15.92
N GLY A 80 25.57 -125.10 -16.09
CA GLY A 80 26.19 -125.62 -17.32
C GLY A 80 25.34 -126.65 -18.05
N GLY A 81 24.03 -126.65 -17.82
CA GLY A 81 23.08 -127.56 -18.43
C GLY A 81 22.90 -127.35 -19.93
N SER A 82 22.17 -128.26 -20.57
CA SER A 82 21.75 -128.12 -21.98
C SER A 82 20.32 -128.67 -22.14
N PRO A 83 19.29 -127.81 -22.09
CA PRO A 83 19.35 -126.35 -21.95
C PRO A 83 19.84 -125.90 -20.56
N PRO A 84 20.49 -124.74 -20.44
CA PRO A 84 20.93 -124.20 -19.16
C PRO A 84 19.75 -123.59 -18.39
N ARG A 85 19.78 -123.69 -17.06
CA ARG A 85 18.82 -123.02 -16.16
C ARG A 85 19.49 -121.80 -15.51
N SER A 86 18.65 -120.90 -14.98
CA SER A 86 19.11 -119.71 -14.28
C SER A 86 18.32 -119.43 -12.99
N GLY A 87 19.00 -118.81 -12.04
CA GLY A 87 18.40 -118.20 -10.85
C GLY A 87 18.69 -116.71 -10.84
N THR A 88 17.70 -115.89 -10.48
CA THR A 88 17.81 -114.42 -10.50
C THR A 88 17.69 -113.80 -9.12
N SER A 89 18.32 -112.64 -8.92
CA SER A 89 18.25 -111.88 -7.67
C SER A 89 18.47 -110.38 -7.95
N GLU A 90 17.59 -109.52 -7.44
CA GLU A 90 17.77 -108.06 -7.57
C GLU A 90 18.90 -107.57 -6.65
N ILE A 91 19.81 -106.77 -7.19
CA ILE A 91 20.74 -105.92 -6.46
C ILE A 91 20.22 -104.49 -6.57
N GLN A 92 19.78 -103.94 -5.44
CA GLN A 92 19.48 -102.52 -5.28
C GLN A 92 20.76 -101.84 -4.80
N ILE A 93 21.27 -100.89 -5.56
CA ILE A 93 22.42 -100.07 -5.19
C ILE A 93 21.87 -98.69 -4.83
N GLN A 94 22.00 -98.32 -3.56
CA GLN A 94 21.82 -96.95 -3.11
C GLN A 94 23.18 -96.25 -3.19
N VAL A 95 23.26 -95.16 -3.94
CA VAL A 95 24.45 -94.30 -3.93
C VAL A 95 24.45 -93.50 -2.62
N LEU A 96 25.62 -93.32 -2.01
CA LEU A 96 25.81 -92.56 -0.78
C LEU A 96 26.52 -91.24 -1.05
N ASP A 97 25.67 -90.21 -1.06
CA ASP A 97 25.94 -88.78 -0.96
C ASP A 97 27.28 -88.44 -0.27
N ILE A 98 28.06 -87.61 -0.93
CA ILE A 98 29.17 -86.85 -0.34
C ILE A 98 28.80 -85.35 -0.36
N ASN A 99 29.75 -84.48 0.00
CA ASN A 99 29.56 -83.03 -0.12
C ASN A 99 30.56 -82.53 -1.18
N ASP A 100 30.20 -82.61 -2.46
CA ASP A 100 31.07 -82.22 -3.58
C ASP A 100 30.41 -81.27 -4.61
N ASN A 101 29.11 -80.97 -4.47
CA ASN A 101 28.53 -79.75 -5.02
C ASN A 101 28.76 -78.57 -4.03
N VAL A 102 28.38 -77.36 -4.45
CA VAL A 102 28.40 -76.16 -3.60
C VAL A 102 27.09 -75.37 -3.79
N PRO A 103 26.66 -74.55 -2.81
CA PRO A 103 25.46 -73.74 -2.95
C PRO A 103 25.57 -72.71 -4.10
N GLU A 104 24.84 -72.93 -5.20
CA GLU A 104 24.81 -72.02 -6.35
C GLU A 104 23.68 -70.99 -6.18
N PHE A 105 24.00 -69.69 -6.19
CA PHE A 105 23.00 -68.62 -6.17
C PHE A 105 22.27 -68.53 -7.52
N ALA A 106 20.97 -68.16 -7.48
CA ALA A 106 20.18 -67.98 -8.70
C ALA A 106 20.68 -66.84 -9.61
N GLU A 107 21.38 -65.85 -9.05
CA GLU A 107 21.95 -64.69 -9.74
C GLU A 107 23.32 -64.35 -9.11
N GLU A 108 24.31 -63.94 -9.92
CA GLU A 108 25.65 -63.54 -9.44
C GLU A 108 25.64 -62.17 -8.74
N LEU A 109 24.78 -61.26 -9.23
CA LEU A 109 24.55 -59.92 -8.70
C LEU A 109 23.04 -59.71 -8.53
N TYR A 110 22.63 -59.40 -7.29
CA TYR A 110 21.28 -58.93 -6.99
C TYR A 110 21.28 -57.39 -6.90
N GLU A 111 20.27 -56.71 -7.45
CA GLU A 111 20.02 -55.29 -7.17
C GLU A 111 18.73 -55.11 -6.37
N ALA A 112 18.76 -54.24 -5.36
CA ALA A 112 17.61 -53.81 -4.57
C ALA A 112 17.52 -52.28 -4.54
N GLN A 113 16.30 -51.74 -4.40
CA GLN A 113 16.05 -50.31 -4.24
C GLN A 113 15.19 -50.09 -2.99
N VAL A 114 15.63 -49.21 -2.08
CA VAL A 114 15.03 -49.03 -0.75
C VAL A 114 14.88 -47.54 -0.44
N PRO A 115 13.65 -47.01 -0.28
CA PRO A 115 13.43 -45.68 0.29
C PRO A 115 14.01 -45.59 1.68
N GLU A 116 14.68 -44.48 2.02
CA GLU A 116 15.34 -44.37 3.33
C GLU A 116 14.38 -44.38 4.52
N ASN A 117 13.18 -43.82 4.33
CA ASN A 117 12.10 -43.80 5.30
C ASN A 117 11.41 -45.17 5.54
N ASN A 118 11.87 -46.23 4.88
CA ASN A 118 11.29 -47.57 4.97
C ASN A 118 11.42 -48.11 6.41
N PRO A 119 10.31 -48.55 7.06
CA PRO A 119 10.34 -48.94 8.47
C PRO A 119 11.26 -50.12 8.78
N LEU A 120 11.82 -50.11 10.00
CA LEU A 120 12.65 -51.19 10.54
C LEU A 120 11.90 -52.54 10.53
N GLY A 121 12.62 -53.61 10.18
CA GLY A 121 12.09 -54.96 10.02
C GLY A 121 11.45 -55.24 8.65
N SER A 122 11.40 -54.25 7.76
CA SER A 122 10.98 -54.41 6.36
C SER A 122 11.87 -55.38 5.58
N LEU A 123 11.28 -56.07 4.60
CA LEU A 123 12.01 -56.91 3.65
C LEU A 123 12.62 -56.03 2.55
N VAL A 124 13.93 -56.17 2.33
CA VAL A 124 14.66 -55.50 1.25
C VAL A 124 14.67 -56.37 -0.01
N ILE A 125 15.13 -57.61 0.13
CA ILE A 125 15.20 -58.60 -0.94
C ILE A 125 15.25 -60.01 -0.34
N THR A 126 14.98 -61.04 -1.14
CA THR A 126 15.20 -62.44 -0.75
C THR A 126 16.17 -63.06 -1.75
N VAL A 127 17.36 -63.43 -1.28
CA VAL A 127 18.32 -64.20 -2.08
C VAL A 127 18.04 -65.70 -1.96
N SER A 128 18.39 -66.47 -2.99
CA SER A 128 18.25 -67.92 -2.95
C SER A 128 19.46 -68.59 -3.58
N ALA A 129 20.07 -69.50 -2.84
CA ALA A 129 21.03 -70.46 -3.35
C ALA A 129 20.47 -71.88 -3.28
N ARG A 130 20.94 -72.73 -4.19
CA ARG A 130 20.53 -74.12 -4.30
C ARG A 130 21.77 -75.00 -4.29
N ASP A 131 21.71 -76.02 -3.45
CA ASP A 131 22.63 -77.14 -3.50
C ASP A 131 21.99 -78.33 -4.25
N LEU A 132 22.81 -79.27 -4.71
CA LEU A 132 22.39 -80.50 -5.41
C LEU A 132 22.59 -81.77 -4.54
N ASP A 133 23.40 -81.67 -3.48
CA ASP A 133 23.67 -82.73 -2.53
C ASP A 133 22.41 -83.08 -1.69
N ALA A 134 22.45 -84.12 -0.85
CA ALA A 134 21.27 -84.61 -0.13
C ALA A 134 21.31 -84.33 1.38
N GLY A 135 20.13 -84.41 2.01
CA GLY A 135 19.98 -84.46 3.46
C GLY A 135 20.51 -83.22 4.19
N SER A 136 21.73 -83.32 4.72
CA SER A 136 22.44 -82.23 5.40
C SER A 136 23.36 -81.44 4.47
N PHE A 137 23.97 -82.10 3.48
CA PHE A 137 24.84 -81.46 2.51
C PHE A 137 24.01 -80.58 1.57
N GLY A 138 22.89 -81.11 1.07
CA GLY A 138 21.87 -80.33 0.35
C GLY A 138 21.14 -79.20 1.13
N LYS A 139 21.57 -78.85 2.35
CA LYS A 139 20.89 -77.87 3.21
C LYS A 139 21.73 -76.60 3.40
N VAL A 140 21.46 -75.62 2.53
CA VAL A 140 22.00 -74.26 2.58
C VAL A 140 21.60 -73.52 3.88
N SER A 141 22.50 -72.64 4.33
CA SER A 141 22.29 -71.57 5.30
C SER A 141 22.96 -70.28 4.83
N TYR A 142 22.41 -69.12 5.19
CA TYR A 142 22.84 -67.82 4.63
C TYR A 142 23.51 -66.90 5.67
N ALA A 143 24.53 -66.15 5.24
CA ALA A 143 25.21 -65.12 6.01
C ALA A 143 25.63 -63.94 5.11
N LEU A 144 25.82 -62.75 5.69
CA LEU A 144 26.49 -61.64 5.00
C LEU A 144 28.00 -61.84 5.15
N PHE A 145 28.73 -61.86 4.03
CA PHE A 145 30.16 -62.13 4.02
C PHE A 145 30.95 -60.84 4.30
N GLN A 146 31.80 -60.87 5.34
CA GLN A 146 32.71 -59.79 5.72
C GLN A 146 32.09 -58.39 5.91
N VAL A 147 31.35 -58.20 7.00
CA VAL A 147 31.37 -56.89 7.69
C VAL A 147 31.45 -57.08 9.21
N ASP A 148 32.62 -56.81 9.79
CA ASP A 148 32.86 -56.81 11.25
C ASP A 148 32.33 -55.52 11.95
N ASP A 149 31.39 -54.80 11.32
CA ASP A 149 30.81 -53.58 11.86
C ASP A 149 29.40 -53.82 12.43
N VAL A 150 29.29 -53.62 13.74
CA VAL A 150 28.03 -53.63 14.50
C VAL A 150 27.02 -52.61 13.95
N ASN A 151 27.49 -51.63 13.17
CA ASN A 151 26.69 -50.56 12.59
C ASN A 151 26.00 -50.85 11.26
N GLN A 152 26.25 -51.97 10.59
CA GLN A 152 25.56 -52.33 9.34
C GLN A 152 24.02 -52.24 9.47
N PRO A 153 23.32 -51.63 8.48
CA PRO A 153 21.88 -51.41 8.56
C PRO A 153 21.03 -52.61 8.12
N PHE A 154 21.63 -53.70 7.62
CA PHE A 154 20.91 -54.89 7.15
C PHE A 154 21.14 -56.14 8.02
N GLU A 155 20.19 -57.07 8.01
CA GLU A 155 20.31 -58.40 8.58
C GLU A 155 19.77 -59.47 7.62
N ILE A 156 20.33 -60.69 7.64
CA ILE A 156 19.88 -61.81 6.79
C ILE A 156 19.33 -62.97 7.63
N ASN A 157 18.20 -63.52 7.19
CA ASN A 157 17.64 -64.74 7.76
C ASN A 157 18.40 -65.96 7.23
N ALA A 158 19.21 -66.58 8.10
CA ALA A 158 20.04 -67.74 7.78
C ALA A 158 19.29 -68.99 7.30
N ILE A 159 17.96 -69.03 7.33
CA ILE A 159 17.12 -70.14 6.83
C ILE A 159 16.35 -69.75 5.56
N THR A 160 15.83 -68.52 5.46
CA THR A 160 14.95 -68.11 4.34
C THR A 160 15.62 -67.26 3.27
N GLY A 161 16.84 -66.75 3.50
CA GLY A 161 17.52 -65.85 2.57
C GLY A 161 16.91 -64.44 2.49
N GLU A 162 15.91 -64.15 3.32
CA GLU A 162 15.33 -62.81 3.48
C GLU A 162 16.35 -61.85 4.08
N ILE A 163 16.67 -60.77 3.37
CA ILE A 163 17.47 -59.65 3.86
C ILE A 163 16.51 -58.53 4.28
N ARG A 164 16.65 -58.06 5.52
CA ARG A 164 15.74 -57.12 6.18
C ARG A 164 16.48 -55.91 6.72
N LEU A 165 15.76 -54.81 6.86
CA LEU A 165 16.29 -53.56 7.38
C LEU A 165 16.33 -53.55 8.92
N ARG A 166 17.49 -53.26 9.50
CA ARG A 166 17.80 -53.31 10.94
C ARG A 166 18.09 -51.93 11.55
N LYS A 167 18.51 -50.95 10.74
CA LYS A 167 18.63 -49.52 11.10
C LYS A 167 17.92 -48.66 10.05
N ALA A 168 17.65 -47.40 10.37
CA ALA A 168 17.28 -46.42 9.35
C ALA A 168 18.43 -46.25 8.34
N LEU A 169 18.08 -45.84 7.13
CA LEU A 169 19.03 -45.35 6.12
C LEU A 169 18.96 -43.82 6.10
N ASP A 170 19.92 -43.21 5.42
CA ASP A 170 20.11 -41.77 5.28
C ASP A 170 20.79 -41.59 3.91
N PHE A 171 20.09 -41.00 2.94
CA PHE A 171 20.54 -40.88 1.55
C PHE A 171 21.66 -39.84 1.42
N GLU A 172 21.60 -38.77 2.21
CA GLU A 172 22.62 -37.74 2.32
C GLU A 172 23.94 -38.28 2.90
N GLU A 173 23.90 -39.27 3.81
CA GLU A 173 25.08 -39.98 4.31
C GLU A 173 25.56 -41.09 3.34
N ILE A 174 24.69 -42.02 2.93
CA ILE A 174 25.08 -43.21 2.12
C ILE A 174 24.02 -43.60 1.07
N GLN A 175 24.25 -43.21 -0.18
CA GLN A 175 23.36 -43.48 -1.32
C GLN A 175 23.32 -44.96 -1.80
N SER A 176 24.33 -45.78 -1.47
CA SER A 176 24.36 -47.19 -1.88
C SER A 176 25.27 -48.06 -1.01
N TYR A 177 24.87 -49.32 -0.84
CA TYR A 177 25.64 -50.35 -0.13
C TYR A 177 25.93 -51.54 -1.05
N ASP A 178 27.21 -51.84 -1.24
CA ASP A 178 27.67 -53.11 -1.80
C ASP A 178 27.86 -54.14 -0.67
N LEU A 179 27.21 -55.29 -0.78
CA LEU A 179 27.19 -56.36 0.22
C LEU A 179 27.51 -57.69 -0.45
N ASP A 180 28.43 -58.49 0.09
CA ASP A 180 28.57 -59.89 -0.33
C ASP A 180 27.68 -60.79 0.54
N VAL A 181 27.04 -61.79 -0.08
CA VAL A 181 26.26 -62.82 0.63
C VAL A 181 26.94 -64.16 0.43
N GLU A 182 27.12 -64.91 1.52
CA GLU A 182 27.62 -66.28 1.50
C GLU A 182 26.47 -67.26 1.79
N ALA A 183 26.39 -68.31 0.98
CA ALA A 183 25.52 -69.45 1.18
C ALA A 183 26.39 -70.67 1.50
N THR A 184 26.27 -71.21 2.71
CA THR A 184 27.08 -72.33 3.21
C THR A 184 26.21 -73.54 3.46
N ASP A 185 26.64 -74.69 2.96
CA ASP A 185 25.98 -75.98 3.14
C ASP A 185 26.17 -76.58 4.56
N GLY A 186 25.74 -77.84 4.75
CA GLY A 186 25.93 -78.56 6.01
C GLY A 186 27.27 -79.30 6.17
N GLY A 187 28.14 -79.31 5.16
CA GLY A 187 29.49 -79.91 5.20
C GLY A 187 30.63 -78.90 5.33
N GLY A 188 30.38 -77.62 5.02
CA GLY A 188 31.31 -76.50 5.06
C GLY A 188 31.79 -75.96 3.71
N LEU A 189 31.16 -76.28 2.57
CA LEU A 189 31.43 -75.56 1.31
C LEU A 189 30.48 -74.36 1.17
N SER A 190 30.93 -73.32 0.46
CA SER A 190 30.18 -72.08 0.31
C SER A 190 30.24 -71.48 -1.09
N GLY A 191 29.10 -70.99 -1.56
CA GLY A 191 28.96 -70.12 -2.73
C GLY A 191 28.71 -68.67 -2.32
N LYS A 192 28.86 -67.74 -3.27
CA LYS A 192 28.72 -66.29 -3.03
C LYS A 192 28.02 -65.58 -4.18
N CYS A 193 27.31 -64.51 -3.85
CA CYS A 193 26.83 -63.50 -4.77
C CYS A 193 27.05 -62.12 -4.16
N SER A 194 27.09 -61.08 -4.98
CA SER A 194 27.07 -59.69 -4.49
C SER A 194 25.65 -59.12 -4.57
N LEU A 195 25.36 -58.16 -3.71
CA LEU A 195 24.08 -57.45 -3.60
C LEU A 195 24.36 -55.95 -3.53
N LEU A 196 23.85 -55.21 -4.52
CA LEU A 196 23.86 -53.76 -4.52
C LEU A 196 22.49 -53.25 -4.04
N VAL A 197 22.47 -52.64 -2.86
CA VAL A 197 21.29 -51.91 -2.35
C VAL A 197 21.46 -50.43 -2.66
N ARG A 198 20.60 -49.89 -3.53
CA ARG A 198 20.50 -48.47 -3.82
C ARG A 198 19.49 -47.83 -2.87
N VAL A 199 19.88 -46.77 -2.17
CA VAL A 199 18.95 -45.97 -1.37
C VAL A 199 18.17 -45.06 -2.32
N LEU A 200 16.89 -44.82 -2.04
CA LEU A 200 16.06 -43.87 -2.76
C LEU A 200 15.72 -42.69 -1.85
N ASP A 201 16.20 -41.52 -2.29
CA ASP A 201 15.86 -40.16 -1.85
C ASP A 201 14.35 -39.97 -1.62
N VAL A 202 14.01 -39.54 -0.40
CA VAL A 202 12.68 -39.13 0.05
C VAL A 202 12.75 -37.73 0.64
N ASN A 203 11.92 -36.81 0.15
CA ASN A 203 11.87 -35.41 0.62
C ASN A 203 11.55 -35.31 2.13
N ASP A 204 12.59 -35.24 2.95
CA ASP A 204 12.47 -35.15 4.42
C ASP A 204 13.32 -34.01 5.02
N ASN A 205 14.32 -33.51 4.29
CA ASN A 205 14.91 -32.21 4.59
C ASN A 205 13.99 -31.08 4.11
N ALA A 206 14.08 -29.93 4.77
CA ALA A 206 13.32 -28.74 4.40
C ALA A 206 14.28 -27.62 3.95
N PRO A 207 13.92 -26.83 2.92
CA PRO A 207 14.83 -25.83 2.35
C PRO A 207 15.41 -24.87 3.38
N GLU A 208 16.73 -24.74 3.48
CA GLU A 208 17.39 -23.75 4.33
C GLU A 208 17.54 -22.41 3.59
N LEU A 209 17.28 -21.30 4.29
CA LEU A 209 17.46 -19.94 3.78
C LEU A 209 18.57 -19.24 4.55
N THR A 210 19.67 -18.90 3.86
CA THR A 210 20.81 -18.18 4.44
C THR A 210 20.86 -16.73 3.96
N MET A 211 20.58 -15.79 4.85
CA MET A 211 20.72 -14.35 4.59
C MET A 211 22.19 -13.95 4.49
N SER A 212 22.63 -13.53 3.30
CA SER A 212 24.00 -13.08 3.02
C SER A 212 24.17 -11.56 3.16
N PHE A 213 23.12 -10.80 2.86
CA PHE A 213 23.09 -9.33 2.99
C PHE A 213 21.66 -8.86 3.30
N PHE A 214 21.55 -7.83 4.14
CA PHE A 214 20.29 -7.15 4.46
C PHE A 214 20.59 -5.68 4.79
N ILE A 215 19.79 -4.76 4.27
CA ILE A 215 19.86 -3.33 4.59
C ILE A 215 18.50 -2.81 5.06
N SER A 216 18.52 -2.14 6.21
CA SER A 216 17.37 -1.45 6.81
C SER A 216 17.94 -0.37 7.77
N PRO A 217 17.44 0.88 7.74
CA PRO A 217 16.39 1.37 6.85
C PRO A 217 16.87 1.62 5.41
N ILE A 218 15.94 1.86 4.49
CA ILE A 218 16.18 2.21 3.07
C ILE A 218 15.47 3.52 2.69
N PRO A 219 16.04 4.40 1.85
CA PRO A 219 15.39 5.63 1.42
C PRO A 219 14.17 5.35 0.55
N GLU A 220 13.14 6.19 0.65
CA GLU A 220 11.88 5.99 -0.07
C GLU A 220 11.95 6.31 -1.57
N ASN A 221 12.56 7.44 -1.91
CA ASN A 221 12.50 8.02 -3.25
C ASN A 221 13.30 7.29 -4.34
N LEU A 222 13.94 6.15 -4.03
CA LEU A 222 14.75 5.38 -4.98
C LEU A 222 14.06 4.06 -5.40
N PRO A 223 13.84 3.81 -6.70
CA PRO A 223 13.43 2.51 -7.20
C PRO A 223 14.61 1.54 -7.30
N GLU A 224 14.32 0.23 -7.42
CA GLU A 224 15.28 -0.85 -7.63
C GLU A 224 16.39 -0.99 -6.55
N ILE A 225 16.14 -0.55 -5.31
CA ILE A 225 17.08 -0.74 -4.20
C ILE A 225 17.20 -2.24 -3.90
N ILE A 226 18.43 -2.77 -3.80
CA ILE A 226 18.68 -4.12 -3.29
C ILE A 226 18.56 -4.11 -1.76
N VAL A 227 17.50 -4.70 -1.24
CA VAL A 227 17.15 -4.71 0.19
C VAL A 227 17.73 -5.92 0.91
N ALA A 228 17.75 -7.08 0.25
CA ALA A 228 18.35 -8.30 0.78
C ALA A 228 18.96 -9.16 -0.33
N VAL A 229 19.97 -9.95 0.03
CA VAL A 229 20.52 -11.03 -0.79
C VAL A 229 20.62 -12.28 0.08
N PHE A 230 20.08 -13.39 -0.39
CA PHE A 230 20.08 -14.66 0.34
C PHE A 230 20.27 -15.83 -0.62
N SER A 231 20.89 -16.90 -0.13
CA SER A 231 20.93 -18.20 -0.80
C SER A 231 19.85 -19.11 -0.24
N VAL A 232 19.40 -20.05 -1.07
CA VAL A 232 18.56 -21.17 -0.66
C VAL A 232 19.30 -22.46 -0.98
N SER A 233 19.41 -23.34 0.00
CA SER A 233 20.03 -24.66 -0.12
C SER A 233 19.07 -25.72 0.37
N ASP A 234 19.08 -26.88 -0.29
CA ASP A 234 18.32 -28.05 0.13
C ASP A 234 19.24 -29.28 0.05
N ALA A 235 19.08 -30.20 1.00
CA ALA A 235 19.98 -31.32 1.19
C ALA A 235 19.58 -32.53 0.33
N ASP A 236 18.26 -32.72 0.13
CA ASP A 236 17.67 -33.74 -0.74
C ASP A 236 18.22 -33.65 -2.18
N SER A 237 17.84 -34.59 -3.05
CA SER A 237 18.32 -34.66 -4.44
C SER A 237 17.23 -34.52 -5.51
N GLY A 238 17.65 -34.52 -6.78
CA GLY A 238 16.77 -34.68 -7.95
C GLY A 238 15.70 -33.59 -8.12
N HIS A 239 14.47 -33.89 -7.71
CA HIS A 239 13.32 -32.98 -7.74
C HIS A 239 12.93 -32.46 -6.35
N ASN A 240 13.29 -33.19 -5.29
CA ASN A 240 13.06 -32.81 -3.91
C ASN A 240 13.88 -31.53 -3.62
N GLN A 241 15.16 -31.52 -4.02
CA GLN A 241 16.07 -30.35 -3.97
C GLN A 241 15.59 -29.08 -4.71
N GLN A 242 14.54 -29.14 -5.55
CA GLN A 242 14.18 -28.03 -6.43
C GLN A 242 13.26 -27.04 -5.72
N VAL A 243 13.82 -25.88 -5.36
CA VAL A 243 13.15 -24.86 -4.55
C VAL A 243 12.42 -23.78 -5.36
N ILE A 244 11.25 -23.37 -4.88
CA ILE A 244 10.54 -22.17 -5.31
C ILE A 244 10.51 -21.17 -4.14
N CYS A 245 11.05 -19.98 -4.36
CA CYS A 245 11.00 -18.87 -3.40
C CYS A 245 9.87 -17.89 -3.75
N SER A 246 9.21 -17.33 -2.73
CA SER A 246 8.04 -16.46 -2.86
C SER A 246 7.94 -15.43 -1.72
N ILE A 247 7.18 -14.36 -1.95
CA ILE A 247 6.83 -13.30 -0.99
C ILE A 247 5.34 -12.93 -1.16
N GLU A 248 4.81 -12.12 -0.25
CA GLU A 248 3.41 -11.67 -0.28
C GLU A 248 3.14 -10.70 -1.45
N ASN A 249 2.21 -11.08 -2.35
CA ASN A 249 1.85 -10.34 -3.57
C ASN A 249 1.23 -8.94 -3.36
N ASN A 250 1.19 -8.41 -2.14
CA ASN A 250 0.65 -7.08 -1.80
C ASN A 250 1.73 -6.09 -1.34
N LEU A 251 3.01 -6.48 -1.40
CA LEU A 251 4.15 -5.67 -0.99
C LEU A 251 4.90 -5.14 -2.23
N PRO A 252 5.41 -3.88 -2.23
CA PRO A 252 6.10 -3.25 -3.36
C PRO A 252 7.55 -3.73 -3.53
N PHE A 253 7.77 -5.04 -3.46
CA PHE A 253 9.08 -5.67 -3.56
C PHE A 253 9.00 -6.87 -4.51
N LEU A 254 10.11 -7.13 -5.20
CA LEU A 254 10.24 -8.21 -6.17
C LEU A 254 11.42 -9.11 -5.80
N LEU A 255 11.21 -10.43 -5.85
CA LEU A 255 12.31 -11.40 -5.85
C LEU A 255 12.85 -11.56 -7.27
N ARG A 256 14.12 -11.16 -7.47
CA ARG A 256 14.89 -11.45 -8.69
C ARG A 256 15.85 -12.61 -8.40
N PRO A 257 15.63 -13.82 -8.93
CA PRO A 257 16.61 -14.90 -8.86
C PRO A 257 17.86 -14.53 -9.68
N THR A 258 19.03 -15.00 -9.26
CA THR A 258 20.31 -14.73 -9.98
C THR A 258 20.94 -16.02 -10.50
N VAL A 259 21.85 -16.64 -9.75
CA VAL A 259 22.55 -17.89 -10.09
C VAL A 259 22.58 -18.80 -8.86
N GLU A 260 22.71 -20.11 -9.05
CA GLU A 260 23.00 -21.07 -7.95
C GLU A 260 22.08 -20.93 -6.72
N ASN A 261 20.77 -20.81 -6.95
CA ASN A 261 19.73 -20.60 -5.92
C ASN A 261 19.90 -19.34 -5.04
N PHE A 262 20.71 -18.35 -5.47
CA PHE A 262 20.71 -17.01 -4.88
C PHE A 262 19.52 -16.19 -5.38
N TYR A 263 18.95 -15.42 -4.46
CA TYR A 263 17.85 -14.49 -4.68
C TYR A 263 18.23 -13.09 -4.20
N THR A 264 17.80 -12.09 -4.96
CA THR A 264 17.89 -10.68 -4.59
C THR A 264 16.49 -10.11 -4.39
N LEU A 265 16.24 -9.53 -3.22
CA LEU A 265 15.01 -8.81 -2.93
C LEU A 265 15.22 -7.34 -3.27
N VAL A 266 14.44 -6.82 -4.22
CA VAL A 266 14.53 -5.42 -4.66
C VAL A 266 13.21 -4.68 -4.46
N THR A 267 13.23 -3.35 -4.33
CA THR A 267 12.00 -2.54 -4.44
C THR A 267 11.48 -2.55 -5.88
N GLU A 268 10.17 -2.71 -6.06
CA GLU A 268 9.52 -2.70 -7.39
C GLU A 268 9.44 -1.29 -7.99
N GLY A 269 9.27 -0.28 -7.12
CA GLY A 269 9.31 1.13 -7.45
C GLY A 269 9.91 1.95 -6.31
N ALA A 270 9.73 3.27 -6.34
CA ALA A 270 9.94 4.09 -5.15
C ALA A 270 8.91 3.72 -4.07
N LEU A 271 9.32 3.83 -2.81
CA LEU A 271 8.45 3.71 -1.65
C LEU A 271 7.97 5.11 -1.23
N ASP A 272 7.13 5.16 -0.20
CA ASP A 272 6.50 6.37 0.35
C ASP A 272 6.30 6.11 1.86
N ARG A 273 6.99 6.87 2.71
CA ARG A 273 7.00 6.69 4.17
C ARG A 273 5.78 7.33 4.82
N GLU A 274 5.21 8.38 4.25
CA GLU A 274 3.94 9.01 4.66
C GLU A 274 2.78 8.03 4.54
N SER A 275 2.79 7.23 3.47
CA SER A 275 1.86 6.14 3.24
C SER A 275 2.19 4.92 4.09
N ARG A 276 3.47 4.48 4.15
CA ARG A 276 3.88 3.31 4.95
C ARG A 276 5.38 3.27 5.29
N ALA A 277 5.71 3.65 6.52
CA ALA A 277 7.08 3.65 7.05
C ALA A 277 7.73 2.26 7.30
N GLU A 278 6.97 1.16 7.36
CA GLU A 278 7.50 -0.16 7.73
C GLU A 278 6.82 -1.33 6.99
N TYR A 279 7.64 -2.26 6.51
CA TYR A 279 7.24 -3.45 5.76
C TYR A 279 7.80 -4.71 6.42
N ASN A 280 6.91 -5.53 6.98
CA ASN A 280 7.22 -6.91 7.33
C ASN A 280 7.07 -7.76 6.06
N ILE A 281 8.12 -8.48 5.69
CA ILE A 281 8.20 -9.29 4.47
C ILE A 281 8.45 -10.74 4.88
N THR A 282 7.50 -11.63 4.64
CA THR A 282 7.65 -13.07 4.88
C THR A 282 8.15 -13.76 3.62
N ILE A 283 9.45 -14.06 3.56
CA ILE A 283 10.03 -14.87 2.49
C ILE A 283 9.66 -16.33 2.76
N THR A 284 9.02 -16.97 1.79
CA THR A 284 8.57 -18.36 1.86
C THR A 284 9.24 -19.17 0.77
N VAL A 285 10.09 -20.10 1.19
CA VAL A 285 10.71 -21.12 0.33
C VAL A 285 9.89 -22.40 0.45
N THR A 286 9.69 -23.11 -0.65
CA THR A 286 9.04 -24.43 -0.67
C THR A 286 9.71 -25.28 -1.75
N ASP A 287 10.07 -26.52 -1.42
CA ASP A 287 10.64 -27.54 -2.32
C ASP A 287 9.68 -27.94 -3.46
N LEU A 288 9.99 -29.01 -4.20
CA LEU A 288 9.08 -29.60 -5.20
C LEU A 288 8.84 -31.11 -5.03
N GLY A 289 9.34 -31.76 -3.97
CA GLY A 289 9.04 -33.16 -3.70
C GLY A 289 7.62 -33.41 -3.17
N THR A 290 7.42 -34.54 -2.51
CA THR A 290 6.08 -34.99 -2.07
C THR A 290 6.17 -35.84 -0.81
N PRO A 291 5.64 -35.38 0.35
CA PRO A 291 4.98 -34.09 0.58
C PRO A 291 5.91 -32.89 0.37
N ARG A 292 5.33 -31.71 0.10
CA ARG A 292 6.12 -30.47 0.00
C ARG A 292 6.36 -29.86 1.38
N LEU A 293 7.62 -29.64 1.72
CA LEU A 293 8.10 -28.96 2.91
C LEU A 293 8.44 -27.49 2.59
N LYS A 294 8.48 -26.65 3.63
CA LYS A 294 8.67 -25.21 3.47
C LYS A 294 9.31 -24.54 4.67
N THR A 295 10.07 -23.50 4.38
CA THR A 295 10.74 -22.64 5.37
C THR A 295 10.28 -21.20 5.15
N GLN A 296 10.04 -20.49 6.26
CA GLN A 296 9.53 -19.11 6.23
C GLN A 296 10.40 -18.22 7.12
N GLN A 297 11.04 -17.21 6.52
CA GLN A 297 11.83 -16.19 7.22
C GLN A 297 11.16 -14.83 7.07
N SER A 298 10.83 -14.19 8.19
CA SER A 298 10.32 -12.81 8.20
C SER A 298 11.45 -11.81 8.41
N ILE A 299 11.42 -10.70 7.67
CA ILE A 299 12.32 -9.55 7.84
C ILE A 299 11.52 -8.25 7.91
N THR A 300 12.03 -7.26 8.64
CA THR A 300 11.36 -5.96 8.85
C THR A 300 12.18 -4.84 8.20
N VAL A 301 11.68 -4.33 7.08
CA VAL A 301 12.28 -3.25 6.30
C VAL A 301 11.65 -1.94 6.75
N GLN A 302 12.49 -1.04 7.28
CA GLN A 302 12.08 0.31 7.67
C GLN A 302 12.43 1.28 6.55
N VAL A 303 11.57 2.27 6.33
CA VAL A 303 11.78 3.31 5.31
C VAL A 303 12.35 4.55 5.99
N SER A 304 13.51 5.01 5.54
CA SER A 304 14.14 6.25 6.03
C SER A 304 13.63 7.45 5.26
N ASP A 305 13.16 8.42 6.03
CA ASP A 305 12.66 9.73 5.64
C ASP A 305 13.61 10.52 4.71
N VAL A 306 13.06 11.03 3.61
CA VAL A 306 13.71 11.95 2.67
C VAL A 306 12.88 13.23 2.58
N ASN A 307 13.53 14.40 2.52
CA ASN A 307 12.82 15.69 2.53
C ASN A 307 12.15 16.00 1.18
N ASP A 308 10.96 15.45 0.94
CA ASP A 308 10.24 15.58 -0.34
C ASP A 308 8.85 16.24 -0.24
N ASN A 309 8.25 16.31 0.96
CA ASN A 309 7.13 17.21 1.22
C ASN A 309 7.64 18.61 1.57
N ALA A 310 6.82 19.63 1.27
CA ALA A 310 7.09 21.00 1.68
C ALA A 310 6.08 21.43 2.76
N PRO A 311 6.44 22.33 3.70
CA PRO A 311 5.55 22.74 4.79
C PRO A 311 4.23 23.28 4.25
N ALA A 312 3.09 22.67 4.55
CA ALA A 312 1.79 23.06 4.00
C ALA A 312 1.01 23.97 4.96
N PHE A 313 0.77 25.24 4.60
CA PHE A 313 -0.09 26.14 5.38
C PHE A 313 -1.55 25.65 5.44
N THR A 314 -2.17 25.76 6.61
CA THR A 314 -3.59 25.38 6.82
C THR A 314 -4.60 26.22 6.00
N GLN A 315 -4.20 27.42 5.58
CA GLN A 315 -4.96 28.31 4.69
C GLN A 315 -3.99 29.01 3.73
N THR A 316 -4.41 29.22 2.48
CA THR A 316 -3.63 29.98 1.47
C THR A 316 -3.64 31.49 1.75
N SER A 317 -4.66 31.98 2.45
CA SER A 317 -4.76 33.37 2.90
C SER A 317 -5.44 33.48 4.27
N TYR A 318 -4.87 34.28 5.15
CA TYR A 318 -5.39 34.58 6.49
C TYR A 318 -5.84 36.05 6.54
N THR A 319 -7.02 36.32 7.09
CA THR A 319 -7.46 37.71 7.38
C THR A 319 -7.52 37.93 8.89
N LEU A 320 -6.75 38.90 9.38
CA LEU A 320 -6.65 39.27 10.79
C LEU A 320 -7.28 40.64 11.02
N PHE A 321 -7.96 40.81 12.14
CA PHE A 321 -8.62 42.05 12.52
C PHE A 321 -7.97 42.62 13.79
N VAL A 322 -7.46 43.84 13.72
CA VAL A 322 -6.68 44.47 14.79
C VAL A 322 -7.29 45.83 15.09
N ARG A 323 -7.72 46.07 16.33
CA ARG A 323 -8.13 47.43 16.73
C ARG A 323 -6.92 48.33 16.75
N GLU A 324 -7.09 49.55 16.28
CA GLU A 324 -6.08 50.59 16.41
C GLU A 324 -5.81 50.99 17.86
N ASN A 325 -4.87 51.90 18.08
CA ASN A 325 -4.42 52.32 19.42
C ASN A 325 -3.97 51.13 20.30
N ASN A 326 -3.61 50.02 19.67
CA ASN A 326 -3.14 48.82 20.36
C ASN A 326 -1.82 49.06 21.10
N SER A 327 -1.60 48.30 22.17
CA SER A 327 -0.28 48.21 22.78
C SER A 327 0.75 47.70 21.74
N PRO A 328 1.98 48.26 21.70
CA PRO A 328 3.10 47.62 21.04
C PRO A 328 3.31 46.19 21.53
N ALA A 329 3.76 45.31 20.64
CA ALA A 329 3.84 43.86 20.82
C ALA A 329 2.50 43.16 21.12
N LEU A 330 1.35 43.72 20.69
CA LEU A 330 0.07 43.00 20.71
C LEU A 330 0.14 41.77 19.79
N HIS A 331 -0.28 40.61 20.29
CA HIS A 331 -0.52 39.42 19.48
C HIS A 331 -1.76 39.61 18.60
N ILE A 332 -1.59 39.60 17.27
CA ILE A 332 -2.65 39.90 16.29
C ILE A 332 -3.28 38.65 15.64
N GLY A 333 -2.68 37.49 15.82
CA GLY A 333 -3.13 36.21 15.26
C GLY A 333 -1.98 35.23 15.09
N SER A 334 -2.28 34.04 14.58
CA SER A 334 -1.27 33.03 14.27
C SER A 334 -1.51 32.45 12.89
N VAL A 335 -0.42 32.06 12.22
CA VAL A 335 -0.43 31.21 11.02
C VAL A 335 0.09 29.82 11.40
N SER A 336 -0.34 28.80 10.69
CA SER A 336 0.10 27.42 10.93
C SER A 336 0.35 26.72 9.60
N ALA A 337 1.50 26.06 9.53
CA ALA A 337 1.85 25.10 8.49
C ALA A 337 2.24 23.78 9.16
N THR A 338 1.95 22.69 8.46
CA THR A 338 2.29 21.32 8.85
C THR A 338 3.09 20.68 7.74
N ASP A 339 4.26 20.14 8.09
CA ASP A 339 4.95 19.20 7.22
C ASP A 339 4.42 17.77 7.42
N ARG A 340 4.80 16.86 6.51
CA ARG A 340 4.47 15.43 6.55
C ARG A 340 5.68 14.54 6.78
N ASP A 341 6.87 15.04 6.47
CA ASP A 341 8.15 14.37 6.69
C ASP A 341 8.42 14.18 8.20
N SER A 342 9.60 13.67 8.57
CA SER A 342 9.94 13.29 9.95
C SER A 342 11.16 14.04 10.50
N GLY A 343 11.32 14.01 11.83
CA GLY A 343 12.50 14.53 12.51
C GLY A 343 12.84 15.99 12.20
N THR A 344 13.95 16.21 11.48
CA THR A 344 14.41 17.54 11.04
C THR A 344 13.69 18.05 9.81
N ASN A 345 13.29 17.13 8.92
CA ASN A 345 12.57 17.46 7.69
C ASN A 345 11.17 17.97 8.06
N ALA A 346 10.55 17.35 9.07
CA ALA A 346 9.32 17.85 9.70
C ALA A 346 9.41 19.26 10.34
N GLN A 347 10.61 19.79 10.59
CA GLN A 347 10.80 20.93 11.50
C GLN A 347 10.57 22.29 10.82
N VAL A 348 9.29 22.63 10.63
CA VAL A 348 8.85 23.93 10.11
C VAL A 348 9.41 25.10 10.94
N THR A 349 9.89 26.13 10.24
CA THR A 349 10.23 27.45 10.77
C THR A 349 9.51 28.55 9.98
N TYR A 350 9.05 29.58 10.68
CA TYR A 350 8.26 30.67 10.10
C TYR A 350 9.07 31.95 9.89
N SER A 351 8.83 32.64 8.77
CA SER A 351 9.49 33.91 8.43
C SER A 351 8.53 34.91 7.79
N LEU A 352 8.87 36.20 7.86
CA LEU A 352 8.23 37.23 7.03
C LEU A 352 8.99 37.33 5.70
N LEU A 353 8.29 37.15 4.59
CA LEU A 353 8.87 37.32 3.26
C LEU A 353 8.93 38.82 2.89
N PRO A 354 9.82 39.23 1.96
CA PRO A 354 9.92 40.62 1.54
C PRO A 354 8.56 41.17 1.05
N PRO A 355 8.16 42.38 1.48
CA PRO A 355 6.89 42.97 1.06
C PRO A 355 6.90 43.27 -0.45
N GLN A 356 5.76 43.07 -1.11
CA GLN A 356 5.62 43.37 -2.54
C GLN A 356 5.59 44.88 -2.82
N ASP A 357 5.13 45.68 -1.86
CA ASP A 357 5.29 47.14 -1.87
C ASP A 357 6.56 47.54 -1.08
N PRO A 358 7.60 48.10 -1.74
CA PRO A 358 8.81 48.55 -1.05
C PRO A 358 8.59 49.80 -0.18
N HIS A 359 7.44 50.47 -0.26
CA HIS A 359 7.08 51.59 0.62
C HIS A 359 6.44 51.15 1.94
N LEU A 360 5.98 49.89 2.06
CA LEU A 360 5.42 49.34 3.30
C LEU A 360 6.55 48.94 4.26
N PRO A 361 6.72 49.58 5.45
CA PRO A 361 7.83 49.31 6.36
C PRO A 361 7.55 48.07 7.25
N LEU A 362 7.20 46.95 6.62
CA LEU A 362 6.63 45.74 7.23
C LEU A 362 7.37 45.26 8.49
N ALA A 363 8.72 45.19 8.44
CA ALA A 363 9.57 44.74 9.55
C ALA A 363 9.55 45.66 10.80
N SER A 364 8.81 46.77 10.73
CA SER A 364 8.53 47.68 11.85
C SER A 364 7.03 47.88 12.12
N LEU A 365 6.18 47.13 11.42
CA LEU A 365 4.73 47.00 11.66
C LEU A 365 4.43 45.67 12.35
N VAL A 366 5.00 44.57 11.86
CA VAL A 366 4.72 43.21 12.31
C VAL A 366 6.01 42.40 12.49
N SER A 367 6.02 41.50 13.48
CA SER A 367 6.96 40.39 13.58
C SER A 367 6.22 39.05 13.61
N ILE A 368 6.92 37.97 13.25
CA ILE A 368 6.47 36.59 13.42
C ILE A 368 7.42 35.86 14.37
N ASN A 369 6.89 34.97 15.20
CA ASN A 369 7.69 34.02 15.97
C ASN A 369 8.01 32.80 15.09
N ALA A 370 9.30 32.52 14.91
CA ALA A 370 9.80 31.50 14.00
C ALA A 370 9.48 30.06 14.40
N ASP A 371 9.18 29.79 15.68
CA ASP A 371 8.94 28.44 16.19
C ASP A 371 7.45 28.05 16.24
N ASN A 372 6.53 29.03 16.21
CA ASN A 372 5.09 28.78 16.39
C ASN A 372 4.14 29.59 15.49
N GLY A 373 4.65 30.46 14.61
CA GLY A 373 3.82 31.21 13.66
C GLY A 373 2.94 32.31 14.27
N HIS A 374 3.12 32.65 15.55
CA HIS A 374 2.40 33.77 16.18
C HIS A 374 2.88 35.11 15.61
N LEU A 375 1.92 35.98 15.24
CA LEU A 375 2.16 37.30 14.67
C LEU A 375 1.90 38.39 15.72
N PHE A 376 2.77 39.40 15.76
CA PHE A 376 2.71 40.50 16.72
C PHE A 376 2.81 41.86 16.02
N ALA A 377 1.95 42.81 16.37
CA ALA A 377 2.07 44.21 15.94
C ALA A 377 3.15 44.91 16.77
N LEU A 378 4.22 45.37 16.11
CA LEU A 378 5.40 45.97 16.77
C LEU A 378 5.15 47.41 17.28
N ARG A 379 4.08 48.05 16.81
CA ARG A 379 3.67 49.41 17.18
C ARG A 379 2.15 49.47 17.38
N SER A 380 1.66 50.58 17.93
CA SER A 380 0.26 50.98 17.77
C SER A 380 -0.05 51.22 16.30
N LEU A 381 -1.13 50.62 15.80
CA LEU A 381 -1.74 50.95 14.52
C LEU A 381 -2.70 52.14 14.70
N ASP A 382 -3.03 52.76 13.57
CA ASP A 382 -3.71 54.05 13.39
C ASP A 382 -4.55 53.87 12.12
N TYR A 383 -5.88 53.98 12.23
CA TYR A 383 -6.81 53.65 11.16
C TYR A 383 -6.81 54.72 10.06
N GLU A 384 -6.78 56.01 10.44
CA GLU A 384 -6.69 57.14 9.50
C GLU A 384 -5.42 57.08 8.63
N ALA A 385 -4.31 56.58 9.18
CA ALA A 385 -3.05 56.41 8.46
C ALA A 385 -2.95 55.07 7.69
N LEU A 386 -3.48 53.95 8.21
CA LEU A 386 -3.30 52.63 7.60
C LEU A 386 -4.46 51.64 7.90
N GLN A 387 -5.59 51.83 7.21
CA GLN A 387 -6.78 50.97 7.32
C GLN A 387 -6.53 49.46 7.03
N ALA A 388 -5.59 49.14 6.14
CA ALA A 388 -5.29 47.76 5.74
C ALA A 388 -3.87 47.61 5.19
N PHE A 389 -3.25 46.45 5.40
CA PHE A 389 -2.01 46.06 4.72
C PHE A 389 -1.90 44.54 4.53
N GLU A 390 -1.14 44.13 3.52
CA GLU A 390 -0.99 42.73 3.10
C GLU A 390 0.49 42.36 2.99
N PHE A 391 0.85 41.17 3.47
CA PHE A 391 2.21 40.63 3.42
C PHE A 391 2.19 39.11 3.27
N ARG A 392 3.35 38.53 2.94
CA ARG A 392 3.51 37.07 2.78
C ARG A 392 4.31 36.50 3.94
N VAL A 393 3.85 35.38 4.48
CA VAL A 393 4.58 34.56 5.44
C VAL A 393 5.18 33.37 4.71
N GLY A 394 6.42 33.03 5.04
CA GLY A 394 7.08 31.82 4.55
C GLY A 394 7.12 30.76 5.65
N ALA A 395 6.89 29.51 5.27
CA ALA A 395 7.18 28.34 6.10
C ALA A 395 8.29 27.55 5.39
N THR A 396 9.37 27.26 6.10
CA THR A 396 10.56 26.55 5.59
C THR A 396 10.93 25.44 6.56
N ASP A 397 11.18 24.24 6.06
CA ASP A 397 11.64 23.10 6.88
C ASP A 397 13.10 23.29 7.38
N ARG A 398 13.70 22.20 7.89
CA ARG A 398 15.16 22.11 8.14
C ARG A 398 15.79 20.93 7.38
N GLY A 399 15.27 20.66 6.20
CA GLY A 399 15.74 19.67 5.25
C GLY A 399 17.07 20.00 4.59
N SER A 400 17.48 19.15 3.65
CA SER A 400 18.66 19.36 2.81
C SER A 400 18.51 18.60 1.48
N PRO A 401 18.02 19.24 0.40
CA PRO A 401 17.65 20.65 0.30
C PRO A 401 16.45 21.01 1.19
N ALA A 402 16.39 22.25 1.66
CA ALA A 402 15.25 22.75 2.41
C ALA A 402 14.13 23.20 1.45
N LEU A 403 12.91 22.75 1.69
CA LEU A 403 11.70 23.10 0.96
C LEU A 403 10.89 24.15 1.73
N SER A 404 10.01 24.85 1.02
CA SER A 404 9.24 25.96 1.60
C SER A 404 7.95 26.25 0.84
N SER A 405 7.01 26.88 1.55
CA SER A 405 5.78 27.43 0.98
C SER A 405 5.51 28.84 1.49
N GLU A 406 4.50 29.50 0.92
CA GLU A 406 4.07 30.82 1.31
C GLU A 406 2.54 30.90 1.48
N ALA A 407 2.09 31.79 2.36
CA ALA A 407 0.69 32.18 2.51
C ALA A 407 0.55 33.70 2.61
N LEU A 408 -0.60 34.23 2.16
CA LEU A 408 -0.91 35.65 2.26
C LEU A 408 -1.52 35.96 3.64
N VAL A 409 -1.07 37.04 4.28
CA VAL A 409 -1.69 37.57 5.50
C VAL A 409 -2.18 38.97 5.23
N ARG A 410 -3.48 39.19 5.45
CA ARG A 410 -4.18 40.46 5.31
C ARG A 410 -4.57 40.98 6.68
N VAL A 411 -4.00 42.11 7.08
CA VAL A 411 -4.36 42.78 8.33
C VAL A 411 -5.33 43.91 8.01
N LEU A 412 -6.48 43.88 8.67
CA LEU A 412 -7.49 44.92 8.66
C LEU A 412 -7.47 45.64 10.00
N VAL A 413 -7.26 46.94 9.96
CA VAL A 413 -7.36 47.79 11.15
C VAL A 413 -8.84 48.10 11.40
N LEU A 414 -9.25 48.02 12.66
CA LEU A 414 -10.58 48.36 13.12
C LEU A 414 -10.55 49.72 13.83
N ASP A 415 -11.19 50.68 13.17
CA ASP A 415 -11.69 51.98 13.64
C ASP A 415 -12.24 51.93 15.07
N ALA A 416 -11.77 52.84 15.92
CA ALA A 416 -12.24 53.12 17.28
C ALA A 416 -12.45 54.63 17.46
N ASN A 417 -13.43 55.04 18.28
CA ASN A 417 -13.83 56.45 18.43
C ASN A 417 -12.71 57.27 19.12
N ASP A 418 -11.77 57.78 18.32
CA ASP A 418 -10.42 58.24 18.71
C ASP A 418 -10.20 59.73 18.42
N ASN A 419 -10.68 60.20 17.27
CA ASN A 419 -10.74 61.61 16.93
C ASN A 419 -11.91 62.28 17.66
N SER A 420 -12.41 63.42 17.19
CA SER A 420 -13.55 64.14 17.80
C SER A 420 -14.11 65.19 16.83
N PRO A 421 -15.43 65.45 16.84
CA PRO A 421 -16.06 66.30 15.83
C PRO A 421 -15.44 67.70 15.71
N PHE A 422 -14.70 67.97 14.63
CA PHE A 422 -14.06 69.25 14.40
C PHE A 422 -14.98 70.21 13.65
N VAL A 423 -15.35 71.32 14.31
CA VAL A 423 -16.23 72.35 13.73
C VAL A 423 -15.45 73.23 12.75
N LEU A 424 -15.67 73.01 11.45
CA LEU A 424 -15.14 73.85 10.37
C LEU A 424 -15.85 75.20 10.29
N TYR A 425 -17.17 75.24 10.54
CA TYR A 425 -17.96 76.47 10.45
C TYR A 425 -19.10 76.53 11.47
N PRO A 426 -19.33 77.68 12.13
CA PRO A 426 -18.51 78.91 12.05
C PRO A 426 -17.20 78.78 12.84
N LEU A 427 -16.19 79.53 12.42
CA LEU A 427 -14.82 79.47 12.94
C LEU A 427 -14.75 79.87 14.43
N GLN A 428 -14.53 78.89 15.31
CA GLN A 428 -14.52 79.13 16.76
C GLN A 428 -13.29 79.92 17.26
N ASN A 429 -12.16 79.83 16.56
CA ASN A 429 -10.90 80.47 16.93
C ASN A 429 -10.64 81.82 16.22
N GLY A 430 -11.67 82.45 15.66
CA GLY A 430 -11.57 83.77 15.04
C GLY A 430 -11.37 84.90 16.06
N SER A 431 -10.58 85.91 15.70
CA SER A 431 -10.37 87.11 16.54
C SER A 431 -11.61 88.01 16.69
N ALA A 432 -12.67 87.74 15.91
CA ALA A 432 -14.02 88.26 16.11
C ALA A 432 -15.01 87.08 16.09
N PRO A 433 -16.02 87.06 16.98
CA PRO A 433 -17.03 86.01 17.00
C PRO A 433 -17.93 86.09 15.77
N CYS A 434 -18.03 85.01 15.00
CA CYS A 434 -18.98 84.90 13.88
C CYS A 434 -20.39 85.25 14.36
N THR A 435 -20.94 86.34 13.81
CA THR A 435 -22.22 86.92 14.22
C THR A 435 -23.14 86.94 13.01
N GLU A 436 -24.11 86.03 13.02
CA GLU A 436 -25.10 85.89 11.96
C GLU A 436 -26.18 86.96 12.11
N LEU A 437 -26.59 87.55 10.99
CA LEU A 437 -27.63 88.58 10.95
C LEU A 437 -28.97 87.96 10.56
N VAL A 438 -30.00 88.17 11.38
CA VAL A 438 -31.36 87.65 11.13
C VAL A 438 -32.34 88.82 11.09
N PRO A 439 -33.13 88.99 10.02
CA PRO A 439 -34.12 90.06 9.96
C PRO A 439 -35.28 89.76 10.91
N ARG A 440 -35.81 90.75 11.63
CA ARG A 440 -37.00 90.55 12.49
C ARG A 440 -38.24 90.09 11.73
N ALA A 441 -38.31 90.38 10.43
CA ALA A 441 -39.34 89.89 9.52
C ALA A 441 -39.15 88.41 9.09
N ALA A 442 -38.17 87.68 9.65
CA ALA A 442 -37.96 86.26 9.33
C ALA A 442 -39.16 85.39 9.77
N GLU A 443 -39.73 84.66 8.82
CA GLU A 443 -40.77 83.67 9.07
C GLU A 443 -40.25 82.47 9.89
N PRO A 444 -41.11 81.68 10.54
CA PRO A 444 -40.72 80.40 11.14
C PRO A 444 -40.13 79.46 10.09
N GLY A 445 -38.98 78.85 10.39
CA GLY A 445 -38.25 77.97 9.46
C GLY A 445 -37.17 78.67 8.61
N TYR A 446 -37.00 79.98 8.73
CA TYR A 446 -35.92 80.77 8.11
C TYR A 446 -34.55 80.22 8.50
N LEU A 447 -33.68 80.01 7.52
CA LEU A 447 -32.31 79.53 7.72
C LEU A 447 -31.41 80.66 8.24
N VAL A 448 -30.95 80.53 9.48
CA VAL A 448 -30.03 81.47 10.12
C VAL A 448 -28.60 81.20 9.68
N THR A 449 -28.17 79.94 9.78
CA THR A 449 -26.84 79.46 9.43
C THR A 449 -26.82 77.94 9.40
N LYS A 450 -25.68 77.33 9.07
CA LYS A 450 -25.48 75.87 9.11
C LYS A 450 -24.16 75.57 9.82
N VAL A 451 -24.23 74.84 10.94
CA VAL A 451 -23.02 74.31 11.57
C VAL A 451 -22.45 73.21 10.68
N VAL A 452 -21.17 73.34 10.32
CA VAL A 452 -20.45 72.33 9.52
C VAL A 452 -19.30 71.80 10.37
N ALA A 453 -19.28 70.49 10.53
CA ALA A 453 -18.22 69.77 11.20
C ALA A 453 -17.83 68.52 10.39
N VAL A 454 -16.66 67.99 10.68
CA VAL A 454 -16.11 66.72 10.16
C VAL A 454 -15.58 65.90 11.32
N ASP A 455 -15.42 64.60 11.14
CA ASP A 455 -14.62 63.77 12.05
C ASP A 455 -13.43 63.14 11.33
N GLY A 456 -12.49 62.62 12.11
CA GLY A 456 -11.34 61.86 11.61
C GLY A 456 -11.68 60.39 11.34
N ASP A 457 -12.43 59.79 12.26
CA ASP A 457 -12.81 58.37 12.31
C ASP A 457 -13.68 57.94 11.11
N SER A 458 -14.31 56.76 11.16
CA SER A 458 -15.19 56.25 10.10
C SER A 458 -16.53 55.67 10.58
N GLY A 459 -17.35 55.21 9.63
CA GLY A 459 -18.60 54.48 9.92
C GLY A 459 -19.59 55.18 10.86
N GLN A 460 -19.69 54.70 12.10
CA GLN A 460 -20.53 55.31 13.16
C GLN A 460 -19.78 56.33 14.01
N ASN A 461 -18.46 56.18 14.13
CA ASN A 461 -17.59 57.10 14.85
C ASN A 461 -17.53 58.45 14.11
N ALA A 462 -17.57 58.45 12.77
CA ALA A 462 -17.77 59.65 11.96
C ALA A 462 -19.24 60.14 11.83
N TRP A 463 -20.23 59.48 12.44
CA TRP A 463 -21.65 59.80 12.20
C TRP A 463 -22.12 60.99 13.04
N LEU A 464 -21.95 62.20 12.50
CA LEU A 464 -22.23 63.45 13.22
C LEU A 464 -23.73 63.73 13.40
N SER A 465 -24.09 64.00 14.65
CA SER A 465 -25.40 64.47 15.10
C SER A 465 -25.30 65.87 15.72
N TYR A 466 -26.36 66.67 15.61
CA TYR A 466 -26.37 68.09 16.00
C TYR A 466 -27.49 68.38 17.01
N GLN A 467 -27.17 69.04 18.12
CA GLN A 467 -28.16 69.36 19.17
C GLN A 467 -27.98 70.79 19.70
N LEU A 468 -29.08 71.53 19.86
CA LEU A 468 -29.06 72.83 20.54
C LEU A 468 -28.95 72.62 22.07
N LEU A 469 -27.75 72.80 22.62
CA LEU A 469 -27.45 72.57 24.04
C LEU A 469 -27.80 73.77 24.92
N LYS A 470 -27.63 75.00 24.40
CA LYS A 470 -28.04 76.24 25.10
C LYS A 470 -28.43 77.32 24.11
N ALA A 471 -29.43 78.12 24.47
CA ALA A 471 -29.81 79.33 23.75
C ALA A 471 -30.09 80.48 24.75
N THR A 472 -29.99 81.73 24.30
CA THR A 472 -30.48 82.89 25.07
C THR A 472 -31.98 82.84 25.28
N GLU A 473 -32.73 82.48 24.23
CA GLU A 473 -34.19 82.28 24.27
C GLU A 473 -34.51 80.82 23.91
N LEU A 474 -35.19 80.11 24.80
CA LEU A 474 -35.57 78.72 24.56
C LEU A 474 -36.73 78.64 23.55
N GLY A 475 -36.61 77.72 22.59
CA GLY A 475 -37.64 77.52 21.56
C GLY A 475 -37.74 78.64 20.51
N LEU A 476 -36.83 79.62 20.50
CA LEU A 476 -36.76 80.63 19.42
C LEU A 476 -36.00 80.12 18.19
N PHE A 477 -34.96 79.31 18.41
CA PHE A 477 -34.18 78.66 17.37
C PHE A 477 -34.22 77.14 17.54
N GLY A 478 -34.19 76.42 16.43
CA GLY A 478 -34.00 74.97 16.36
C GLY A 478 -32.76 74.62 15.55
N VAL A 479 -32.20 73.43 15.81
CA VAL A 479 -31.08 72.87 15.04
C VAL A 479 -31.51 71.52 14.49
N TRP A 480 -31.30 71.30 13.20
CA TRP A 480 -31.63 70.04 12.54
C TRP A 480 -30.56 68.98 12.78
N ALA A 481 -30.97 67.88 13.43
CA ALA A 481 -30.06 66.92 14.03
C ALA A 481 -29.15 66.14 13.07
N HIS A 482 -29.46 66.12 11.76
CA HIS A 482 -28.74 65.34 10.74
C HIS A 482 -27.95 66.20 9.73
N ASN A 483 -28.04 67.53 9.79
CA ASN A 483 -27.37 68.41 8.83
C ASN A 483 -26.81 69.72 9.43
N GLY A 484 -27.01 70.00 10.72
CA GLY A 484 -26.50 71.18 11.39
C GLY A 484 -27.18 72.50 11.04
N GLU A 485 -28.27 72.50 10.26
CA GLU A 485 -29.00 73.72 9.92
C GLU A 485 -29.68 74.34 11.15
N VAL A 486 -29.39 75.62 11.38
CA VAL A 486 -29.95 76.43 12.46
C VAL A 486 -31.05 77.30 11.87
N ARG A 487 -32.28 77.15 12.37
CA ARG A 487 -33.47 77.82 11.84
C ARG A 487 -34.28 78.51 12.93
N THR A 488 -35.05 79.54 12.57
CA THR A 488 -36.08 80.09 13.46
C THR A 488 -37.15 79.03 13.73
N ALA A 489 -37.55 78.86 14.99
CA ALA A 489 -38.58 77.88 15.40
C ALA A 489 -39.95 78.53 15.65
N ARG A 490 -39.98 79.84 15.91
CA ARG A 490 -41.20 80.67 15.99
C ARG A 490 -40.94 82.05 15.40
N LEU A 491 -42.01 82.84 15.25
CA LEU A 491 -41.92 84.24 14.87
C LEU A 491 -41.15 85.05 15.93
N LEU A 492 -40.36 86.02 15.46
CA LEU A 492 -39.60 86.95 16.28
C LEU A 492 -40.51 88.05 16.85
N SER A 493 -40.33 88.37 18.13
CA SER A 493 -41.06 89.41 18.84
C SER A 493 -40.17 90.63 19.11
N GLU A 494 -40.78 91.82 19.26
CA GLU A 494 -40.11 93.02 19.78
C GLU A 494 -39.57 92.81 21.21
N ARG A 495 -40.10 91.83 21.94
CA ARG A 495 -39.65 91.45 23.28
C ARG A 495 -38.45 90.50 23.29
N ASP A 496 -38.11 89.89 22.16
CA ASP A 496 -36.96 88.97 22.06
C ASP A 496 -35.64 89.76 22.03
N ALA A 497 -34.69 89.34 22.87
CA ALA A 497 -33.42 90.02 23.05
C ALA A 497 -32.65 90.18 21.74
N ALA A 498 -32.25 91.42 21.39
CA ALA A 498 -31.65 91.73 20.09
C ALA A 498 -30.35 90.97 19.75
N LYS A 499 -29.65 90.43 20.75
CA LYS A 499 -28.47 89.58 20.56
C LYS A 499 -28.67 88.25 21.30
N HIS A 500 -28.70 87.15 20.54
CA HIS A 500 -28.70 85.80 21.09
C HIS A 500 -27.31 85.17 21.03
N ARG A 501 -27.07 84.23 21.94
CA ARG A 501 -25.97 83.27 21.89
C ARG A 501 -26.58 81.87 21.86
N LEU A 502 -26.22 81.08 20.86
CA LEU A 502 -26.56 79.67 20.76
C LEU A 502 -25.28 78.85 21.01
N VAL A 503 -25.42 77.70 21.63
CA VAL A 503 -24.36 76.69 21.77
C VAL A 503 -24.91 75.41 21.20
N VAL A 504 -24.38 75.02 20.04
CA VAL A 504 -24.72 73.78 19.35
C VAL A 504 -23.68 72.74 19.74
N LEU A 505 -24.12 71.61 20.26
CA LEU A 505 -23.31 70.41 20.42
C LEU A 505 -23.28 69.69 19.07
N VAL A 506 -22.09 69.38 18.58
CA VAL A 506 -21.87 68.37 17.55
C VAL A 506 -21.34 67.13 18.26
N LYS A 507 -21.96 65.98 18.03
CA LYS A 507 -21.66 64.74 18.74
C LYS A 507 -21.70 63.58 17.75
N ASP A 508 -20.71 62.71 17.77
CA ASP A 508 -20.70 61.47 16.99
C ASP A 508 -21.74 60.44 17.47
N ASN A 509 -21.71 59.26 16.85
CA ASN A 509 -22.46 58.07 17.24
C ASN A 509 -21.56 56.88 17.62
N GLY A 510 -20.31 57.15 18.06
CA GLY A 510 -19.38 56.13 18.53
C GLY A 510 -19.61 55.72 19.99
N GLU A 511 -18.83 54.75 20.48
CA GLU A 511 -18.85 54.31 21.88
C GLU A 511 -17.42 54.22 22.46
N PRO A 512 -17.06 55.04 23.49
CA PRO A 512 -17.83 56.13 24.05
C PRO A 512 -17.91 57.33 23.08
N PRO A 513 -19.07 57.99 22.98
CA PRO A 513 -19.22 59.07 22.04
C PRO A 513 -18.52 60.35 22.50
N ARG A 514 -17.96 61.07 21.55
CA ARG A 514 -17.24 62.34 21.73
C ARG A 514 -18.03 63.47 21.09
N SER A 515 -17.58 64.70 21.36
CA SER A 515 -18.33 65.90 20.95
C SER A 515 -17.48 67.17 21.01
N ALA A 516 -17.90 68.16 20.22
CA ALA A 516 -17.44 69.53 20.31
C ALA A 516 -18.62 70.50 20.38
N THR A 517 -18.35 71.75 20.76
CA THR A 517 -19.40 72.79 20.83
C THR A 517 -19.09 73.97 19.92
N ALA A 518 -20.05 74.33 19.08
CA ALA A 518 -20.03 75.55 18.28
C ALA A 518 -20.84 76.63 19.02
N THR A 519 -20.20 77.73 19.42
CA THR A 519 -20.91 78.95 19.82
C THR A 519 -21.27 79.75 18.57
N LEU A 520 -22.55 80.11 18.46
CA LEU A 520 -23.07 81.02 17.45
C LEU A 520 -23.53 82.30 18.13
N HIS A 521 -23.21 83.45 17.52
CA HIS A 521 -23.86 84.71 17.87
C HIS A 521 -24.86 85.07 16.78
N VAL A 522 -26.06 85.46 17.18
CA VAL A 522 -27.13 85.87 16.27
C VAL A 522 -27.59 87.26 16.67
N LEU A 523 -27.60 88.19 15.73
CA LEU A 523 -28.07 89.57 15.92
C LEU A 523 -29.35 89.78 15.13
N LEU A 524 -30.42 90.19 15.84
CA LEU A 524 -31.68 90.57 15.22
C LEU A 524 -31.56 91.99 14.65
N VAL A 525 -31.83 92.15 13.37
CA VAL A 525 -31.82 93.43 12.67
C VAL A 525 -33.21 93.75 12.12
N ASP A 526 -33.63 95.01 12.19
CA ASP A 526 -35.01 95.38 11.83
C ASP A 526 -35.24 95.39 10.30
N GLY A 527 -34.16 95.33 9.51
CA GLY A 527 -34.15 95.04 8.09
C GLY A 527 -32.75 95.10 7.48
N PHE A 528 -32.52 94.42 6.36
CA PHE A 528 -31.27 94.53 5.58
C PHE A 528 -31.29 95.77 4.68
N SER A 529 -31.36 96.96 5.28
CA SER A 529 -31.26 98.21 4.52
C SER A 529 -29.83 98.41 4.00
N GLN A 530 -29.62 98.21 2.70
CA GLN A 530 -28.44 98.74 2.02
C GLN A 530 -28.48 100.27 2.06
N PRO A 531 -27.38 100.91 2.48
CA PRO A 531 -26.82 102.00 1.70
C PRO A 531 -25.35 101.74 1.33
N TYR A 532 -24.86 102.52 0.38
CA TYR A 532 -23.45 102.57 0.00
C TYR A 532 -22.54 102.79 1.22
N LEU A 533 -21.54 101.92 1.39
CA LEU A 533 -20.25 102.37 1.91
C LEU A 533 -19.54 103.15 0.79
N PRO A 534 -19.06 104.37 1.03
CA PRO A 534 -18.03 104.95 0.18
C PRO A 534 -16.79 104.06 0.25
N LEU A 535 -16.26 103.66 -0.90
CA LEU A 535 -14.92 103.07 -0.96
C LEU A 535 -13.92 104.10 -0.41
N PRO A 536 -13.00 103.72 0.49
CA PRO A 536 -11.82 104.52 0.75
C PRO A 536 -11.03 104.67 -0.56
N GLU A 537 -10.66 105.89 -0.94
CA GLU A 537 -9.73 106.12 -2.05
C GLU A 537 -8.30 105.69 -1.66
N ALA A 538 -8.09 104.38 -1.59
CA ALA A 538 -6.77 103.80 -1.68
C ALA A 538 -6.29 103.95 -3.13
N ALA A 539 -5.16 104.64 -3.33
CA ALA A 539 -4.58 104.82 -4.65
C ALA A 539 -4.30 103.44 -5.31
N PRO A 540 -4.48 103.31 -6.64
CA PRO A 540 -4.32 102.03 -7.33
C PRO A 540 -2.86 101.59 -7.31
N ALA A 541 -2.51 100.71 -6.38
CA ALA A 541 -1.35 99.84 -6.53
C ALA A 541 -1.55 98.98 -7.80
N PRO A 542 -0.50 98.75 -8.60
CA PRO A 542 -0.63 97.96 -9.82
C PRO A 542 -1.09 96.54 -9.48
N ALA A 543 -2.16 96.09 -10.12
CA ALA A 543 -2.71 94.76 -9.91
C ALA A 543 -1.75 93.69 -10.46
N GLN A 544 -0.89 93.16 -9.60
CA GLN A 544 -0.22 91.89 -9.84
C GLN A 544 -1.33 90.83 -10.02
N ALA A 545 -1.45 90.24 -11.22
CA ALA A 545 -2.45 89.21 -11.45
C ALA A 545 -2.12 88.00 -10.56
N ASP A 546 -3.02 87.67 -9.61
CA ASP A 546 -2.79 86.56 -8.68
C ASP A 546 -2.76 85.24 -9.45
N LEU A 547 -1.56 84.66 -9.51
CA LEU A 547 -1.24 83.41 -10.20
C LEU A 547 -2.23 82.30 -9.82
N LEU A 548 -2.64 82.26 -8.55
CA LEU A 548 -3.54 81.24 -8.02
C LEU A 548 -4.93 81.29 -8.68
N THR A 549 -5.46 82.50 -8.93
CA THR A 549 -6.76 82.68 -9.59
C THR A 549 -6.72 82.27 -11.05
N VAL A 550 -5.60 82.54 -11.75
CA VAL A 550 -5.37 82.07 -13.12
C VAL A 550 -5.29 80.56 -13.17
N TYR A 551 -4.52 79.92 -12.26
CA TYR A 551 -4.46 78.46 -12.19
C TYR A 551 -5.81 77.82 -11.84
N LEU A 552 -6.62 78.43 -10.96
CA LEU A 552 -7.96 77.92 -10.63
C LEU A 552 -8.89 77.97 -11.85
N VAL A 553 -8.93 79.08 -12.58
CA VAL A 553 -9.74 79.23 -13.80
C VAL A 553 -9.25 78.28 -14.90
N VAL A 554 -7.93 78.14 -15.10
CA VAL A 554 -7.35 77.18 -16.05
C VAL A 554 -7.68 75.74 -15.66
N ALA A 555 -7.61 75.37 -14.37
CA ALA A 555 -7.95 74.03 -13.91
C ALA A 555 -9.43 73.71 -14.11
N LEU A 556 -10.32 74.64 -13.75
CA LEU A 556 -11.78 74.46 -13.88
C LEU A 556 -12.21 74.41 -15.36
N ALA A 557 -11.61 75.23 -16.23
CA ALA A 557 -11.76 75.12 -17.67
C ALA A 557 -11.19 73.81 -18.22
N SER A 558 -10.04 73.34 -17.72
CA SER A 558 -9.41 72.08 -18.15
C SER A 558 -10.25 70.86 -17.80
N VAL A 559 -10.77 70.77 -16.56
CA VAL A 559 -11.67 69.68 -16.14
C VAL A 559 -12.98 69.71 -16.94
N SER A 560 -13.54 70.90 -17.17
CA SER A 560 -14.74 71.06 -18.00
C SER A 560 -14.50 70.63 -19.46
N SER A 561 -13.32 70.94 -20.01
CA SER A 561 -12.89 70.52 -21.35
C SER A 561 -12.66 69.01 -21.43
N LEU A 562 -12.01 68.40 -20.42
CA LEU A 562 -11.82 66.95 -20.33
C LEU A 562 -13.14 66.19 -20.23
N PHE A 563 -14.10 66.71 -19.47
CA PHE A 563 -15.46 66.16 -19.38
C PHE A 563 -16.21 66.29 -20.72
N LEU A 564 -16.15 67.46 -21.37
CA LEU A 564 -16.74 67.64 -22.70
C LEU A 564 -16.11 66.68 -23.72
N PHE A 565 -14.79 66.53 -23.70
CA PHE A 565 -14.06 65.65 -24.60
C PHE A 565 -14.36 64.16 -24.33
N SER A 566 -14.51 63.73 -23.07
CA SER A 566 -14.88 62.35 -22.75
C SER A 566 -16.32 62.02 -23.16
N VAL A 567 -17.26 62.97 -23.02
CA VAL A 567 -18.63 62.86 -23.54
C VAL A 567 -18.64 62.81 -25.07
N LEU A 568 -17.90 63.68 -25.75
CA LEU A 568 -17.77 63.67 -27.21
C LEU A 568 -17.11 62.37 -27.72
N LEU A 569 -16.08 61.88 -27.03
CA LEU A 569 -15.44 60.59 -27.32
C LEU A 569 -16.42 59.43 -27.13
N PHE A 570 -17.20 59.42 -26.05
CA PHE A 570 -18.23 58.40 -25.81
C PHE A 570 -19.34 58.42 -26.87
N VAL A 571 -19.78 59.60 -27.29
CA VAL A 571 -20.73 59.77 -28.40
C VAL A 571 -20.11 59.30 -29.72
N ALA A 572 -18.86 59.66 -30.02
CA ALA A 572 -18.15 59.21 -31.22
C ALA A 572 -17.96 57.68 -31.22
N VAL A 573 -17.58 57.07 -30.10
CA VAL A 573 -17.46 55.62 -29.94
C VAL A 573 -18.82 54.93 -30.10
N ARG A 574 -19.92 55.51 -29.59
CA ARG A 574 -21.30 55.02 -29.86
C ARG A 574 -21.67 55.10 -31.34
N LEU A 575 -21.37 56.21 -32.02
CA LEU A 575 -21.64 56.39 -33.45
C LEU A 575 -20.81 55.42 -34.31
N CYS A 576 -19.51 55.28 -34.01
CA CYS A 576 -18.60 54.34 -34.69
C CYS A 576 -18.94 52.86 -34.41
N ARG A 577 -19.44 52.51 -33.21
CA ARG A 577 -20.02 51.19 -32.96
C ARG A 577 -21.32 50.98 -33.74
N ARG A 578 -22.17 52.00 -33.86
CA ARG A 578 -23.44 51.94 -34.62
C ARG A 578 -23.22 51.83 -36.13
N SER A 579 -22.12 52.37 -36.68
CA SER A 579 -21.75 52.16 -38.09
C SER A 579 -21.02 50.83 -38.32
N ARG A 580 -20.11 50.39 -37.43
CA ARG A 580 -19.49 49.05 -37.55
C ARG A 580 -20.48 47.90 -37.50
N ALA A 581 -21.56 48.03 -36.71
CA ALA A 581 -22.63 47.03 -36.59
C ALA A 581 -23.42 46.78 -37.90
N ALA A 582 -23.24 47.60 -38.95
CA ALA A 582 -23.93 47.48 -40.23
C ALA A 582 -23.05 46.91 -41.38
N SER A 583 -21.78 46.55 -41.12
CA SER A 583 -20.78 46.38 -42.20
C SER A 583 -20.02 45.04 -42.21
N VAL A 584 -20.20 44.15 -41.23
CA VAL A 584 -19.46 42.88 -41.15
C VAL A 584 -20.42 41.70 -40.96
N GLY A 585 -20.66 40.96 -42.04
CA GLY A 585 -21.59 39.82 -42.04
C GLY A 585 -21.33 38.84 -43.18
N ARG A 586 -20.19 38.14 -43.16
CA ARG A 586 -19.93 36.89 -43.92
C ARG A 586 -18.58 36.25 -43.54
N CYS A 587 -18.62 35.08 -42.88
CA CYS A 587 -17.92 33.81 -43.24
C CYS A 587 -18.02 32.75 -42.11
N SER A 588 -17.83 31.48 -42.49
CA SER A 588 -17.98 30.21 -41.72
C SER A 588 -16.79 29.89 -40.79
N VAL A 589 -16.92 29.23 -39.61
CA VAL A 589 -17.35 27.82 -39.30
C VAL A 589 -16.36 26.79 -39.90
N PRO A 590 -15.87 25.71 -39.20
CA PRO A 590 -16.41 24.94 -38.04
C PRO A 590 -15.40 24.76 -36.84
N GLU A 591 -15.52 23.98 -35.73
CA GLU A 591 -16.58 23.17 -35.05
C GLU A 591 -16.37 23.05 -33.50
N GLY A 592 -16.88 21.98 -32.82
CA GLY A 592 -16.84 21.69 -31.35
C GLY A 592 -15.75 20.71 -30.82
N PRO A 593 -15.96 19.89 -29.74
CA PRO A 593 -17.17 19.67 -28.92
C PRO A 593 -17.03 19.71 -27.35
N PHE A 594 -18.19 19.82 -26.66
CA PHE A 594 -18.68 19.41 -25.29
C PHE A 594 -17.75 18.81 -24.19
N PRO A 595 -18.13 18.81 -22.87
CA PRO A 595 -19.49 18.89 -22.28
C PRO A 595 -19.71 19.83 -21.06
N GLU A 596 -20.94 19.78 -20.49
CA GLU A 596 -21.43 20.52 -19.30
C GLU A 596 -21.35 19.70 -17.99
N HIS A 597 -21.19 20.36 -16.83
CA HIS A 597 -22.09 20.17 -15.67
C HIS A 597 -21.90 21.24 -14.56
N LEU A 598 -22.79 21.20 -13.54
CA LEU A 598 -22.71 21.83 -12.20
C LEU A 598 -23.05 23.34 -12.05
N VAL A 599 -24.38 23.59 -12.02
CA VAL A 599 -25.17 24.03 -10.84
C VAL A 599 -24.39 23.85 -9.49
N ASP A 600 -24.36 24.76 -8.50
CA ASP A 600 -25.46 25.58 -7.96
C ASP A 600 -25.03 26.83 -7.12
N VAL A 601 -26.03 27.56 -6.62
CA VAL A 601 -26.06 28.57 -5.52
C VAL A 601 -25.21 29.83 -5.71
N ASN A 602 -25.90 30.92 -6.09
CA ASN A 602 -25.44 32.31 -5.96
C ASN A 602 -26.17 32.97 -4.76
N GLY A 603 -25.54 33.91 -4.03
CA GLY A 603 -26.05 34.26 -2.70
C GLY A 603 -25.58 35.56 -2.03
N THR A 604 -25.70 36.73 -2.68
CA THR A 604 -26.04 38.06 -2.08
C THR A 604 -26.00 39.15 -3.17
N GLY A 605 -26.47 40.38 -2.89
CA GLY A 605 -26.22 41.53 -3.78
C GLY A 605 -27.41 42.03 -4.61
N THR A 606 -28.49 42.40 -3.91
CA THR A 606 -29.55 43.33 -4.34
C THR A 606 -29.12 44.44 -5.31
N LEU A 607 -29.94 44.75 -6.33
CA LEU A 607 -30.51 46.10 -6.53
C LEU A 607 -31.54 46.23 -7.67
N SER A 608 -32.30 47.33 -7.58
CA SER A 608 -33.03 48.03 -8.66
C SER A 608 -34.20 47.33 -9.38
N GLN A 609 -35.42 47.73 -9.01
CA GLN A 609 -36.56 47.67 -9.92
C GLN A 609 -36.35 48.65 -11.08
N SER A 610 -36.52 48.19 -12.32
CA SER A 610 -36.74 49.08 -13.46
C SER A 610 -37.93 48.58 -14.29
N TYR A 611 -39.07 49.25 -14.15
CA TYR A 611 -40.25 48.96 -14.96
C TYR A 611 -40.02 49.42 -16.40
N GLN A 612 -40.05 48.49 -17.35
CA GLN A 612 -40.11 48.83 -18.77
C GLN A 612 -41.41 48.29 -19.37
N TYR A 613 -42.34 49.21 -19.65
CA TYR A 613 -43.65 48.90 -20.22
C TYR A 613 -43.51 48.27 -21.61
N LYS A 614 -44.21 47.15 -21.84
CA LYS A 614 -44.43 46.61 -23.18
C LYS A 614 -45.88 46.88 -23.58
N VAL A 615 -46.06 47.77 -24.55
CA VAL A 615 -47.39 48.17 -25.06
C VAL A 615 -48.00 47.02 -25.86
N CYS A 616 -49.19 46.57 -25.44
CA CYS A 616 -50.08 45.75 -26.25
C CYS A 616 -51.36 46.56 -26.51
N LEU A 617 -51.68 46.79 -27.78
CA LEU A 617 -52.89 47.50 -28.20
C LEU A 617 -54.04 46.50 -28.40
N THR A 618 -55.15 46.74 -27.71
CA THR A 618 -56.49 46.24 -28.05
C THR A 618 -57.50 47.25 -27.50
N GLY A 619 -58.53 47.60 -28.28
CA GLY A 619 -59.43 48.72 -27.95
C GLY A 619 -60.91 48.37 -28.11
N GLY A 620 -61.73 48.90 -27.21
CA GLY A 620 -63.18 48.66 -27.14
C GLY A 620 -63.56 47.30 -26.52
N SER A 621 -64.70 47.15 -25.84
CA SER A 621 -65.64 48.18 -25.37
C SER A 621 -66.38 47.70 -24.11
N GLU A 622 -67.00 48.65 -23.42
CA GLU A 622 -67.85 48.56 -22.24
C GLU A 622 -68.69 47.27 -22.09
N THR A 623 -68.69 46.63 -20.90
CA THR A 623 -69.89 46.51 -20.04
C THR A 623 -69.68 45.84 -18.66
N ASN A 624 -70.26 46.51 -17.66
CA ASN A 624 -70.71 46.14 -16.31
C ASN A 624 -70.89 44.66 -15.81
N GLU A 625 -70.64 44.52 -14.49
CA GLU A 625 -71.42 43.81 -13.44
C GLU A 625 -71.12 42.35 -12.92
N PHE A 626 -70.87 42.29 -11.60
CA PHE A 626 -71.27 41.32 -10.54
C PHE A 626 -71.36 39.79 -10.79
N LYS A 627 -70.60 38.98 -10.00
CA LYS A 627 -71.06 38.38 -8.70
C LYS A 627 -69.95 37.59 -7.94
N PHE A 628 -70.32 36.80 -6.91
CA PHE A 628 -69.49 36.50 -5.72
C PHE A 628 -69.79 35.10 -5.10
N LEU A 629 -68.89 34.57 -4.24
CA LEU A 629 -69.01 33.35 -3.36
C LEU A 629 -68.87 31.98 -4.07
N LYS A 630 -68.39 30.86 -3.48
CA LYS A 630 -67.67 30.53 -2.22
C LYS A 630 -66.94 29.14 -2.37
N PRO A 631 -66.02 28.72 -1.45
CA PRO A 631 -65.22 27.49 -1.58
C PRO A 631 -65.77 26.25 -0.83
N ILE A 632 -65.22 25.05 -1.10
CA ILE A 632 -65.46 23.80 -0.37
C ILE A 632 -64.15 22.99 -0.17
N MET A 633 -63.99 22.39 1.01
CA MET A 633 -63.05 21.33 1.45
C MET A 633 -63.91 20.20 2.07
N PRO A 634 -63.51 18.90 2.19
CA PRO A 634 -62.41 18.47 3.11
C PRO A 634 -61.69 17.09 2.92
N ASN A 635 -60.62 16.89 3.72
CA ASN A 635 -60.09 15.68 4.45
C ASN A 635 -59.89 14.25 3.82
N PHE A 636 -58.62 13.79 3.82
CA PHE A 636 -57.96 12.75 4.69
C PHE A 636 -58.78 11.76 5.58
N PRO A 637 -58.21 10.65 6.17
CA PRO A 637 -56.86 9.98 6.13
C PRO A 637 -57.00 8.44 5.82
N PRO A 638 -56.37 7.38 6.44
CA PRO A 638 -55.07 7.17 7.19
C PRO A 638 -54.24 5.86 6.89
N GLN A 639 -52.99 5.81 7.42
CA GLN A 639 -52.21 4.71 8.07
C GLN A 639 -51.75 3.36 7.42
N GLY A 640 -50.46 3.03 7.69
CA GLY A 640 -49.90 1.68 8.00
C GLY A 640 -49.19 0.89 6.86
N THR A 641 -48.19 0.00 7.06
CA THR A 641 -47.29 -0.35 8.21
C THR A 641 -46.05 -1.13 7.68
N GLU A 642 -44.93 -1.17 8.44
CA GLU A 642 -43.70 -2.01 8.38
C GLU A 642 -43.49 -3.11 7.30
N ARG A 643 -42.24 -3.23 6.78
CA ARG A 643 -41.32 -4.37 7.08
C ARG A 643 -39.92 -4.29 6.44
N GLU A 644 -39.01 -5.13 6.94
CA GLU A 644 -37.61 -5.28 6.52
C GLU A 644 -37.35 -6.56 5.67
N MET A 645 -36.12 -6.62 5.14
CA MET A 645 -35.27 -7.82 4.90
C MET A 645 -35.36 -8.66 3.60
N GLU A 646 -34.14 -9.09 3.23
CA GLU A 646 -33.67 -10.27 2.48
C GLU A 646 -33.91 -10.47 0.97
N GLU A 647 -32.78 -10.26 0.26
CA GLU A 647 -32.13 -11.18 -0.69
C GLU A 647 -32.67 -11.49 -2.10
N THR A 648 -31.71 -11.98 -2.90
CA THR A 648 -31.71 -12.32 -4.33
C THR A 648 -32.01 -13.84 -4.50
N PRO A 649 -31.99 -14.52 -5.68
CA PRO A 649 -31.42 -14.12 -6.98
C PRO A 649 -32.14 -14.59 -8.27
N THR A 650 -31.51 -14.27 -9.43
CA THR A 650 -31.25 -15.15 -10.60
C THR A 650 -31.57 -14.59 -12.00
N SER A 651 -30.53 -14.51 -12.83
CA SER A 651 -30.56 -14.48 -14.32
C SER A 651 -31.15 -13.21 -14.99
N ARG A 652 -30.89 -12.93 -16.28
CA ARG A 652 -30.26 -13.75 -17.35
C ARG A 652 -29.51 -12.90 -18.39
N ASN A 653 -28.54 -13.54 -19.05
CA ASN A 653 -27.61 -13.02 -20.07
C ASN A 653 -28.22 -12.13 -21.18
N SER A 654 -27.43 -11.17 -21.65
CA SER A 654 -27.28 -10.89 -23.09
C SER A 654 -25.92 -10.26 -23.43
N PHE A 655 -25.05 -11.00 -24.14
CA PHE A 655 -23.98 -10.41 -24.95
C PHE A 655 -24.60 -9.62 -26.12
N PRO A 656 -23.92 -8.59 -26.65
CA PRO A 656 -23.17 -8.83 -27.89
C PRO A 656 -21.78 -8.18 -27.94
N PHE A 657 -20.92 -8.71 -28.81
CA PHE A 657 -19.58 -8.19 -29.11
C PHE A 657 -19.61 -7.07 -30.17
N SER A 658 -18.64 -6.16 -30.09
CA SER A 658 -17.77 -5.79 -31.22
C SER A 658 -16.41 -5.36 -30.66
#